data_AF-A0A8T1MJ23-F1
#
_entry.id   AF-A0A8T1MJ23-F1
#
_cell.length_a   1.000
_cell.length_b   1.000
_cell.length_c   1.000
_cell.angle_alpha   90.00
_cell.angle_beta   90.00
_cell.angle_gamma   90.00
#
_symmetry.space_group_name_H-M   'P 1'
#
loop_
_entity.id
_entity.type
_entity.pdbx_description
1 polymer ?
#
loop_
_entity_poly.entity_id
_entity_poly.type
_entity_poly.pdbx_seq_one_letter_code
_entity_poly.pdbx_strand_id
1 'polypeptide(L)'
;MPPEGSTRAGILPGCPSLDRGIREAEVGFEPRNFRSMPPLETSSNITSVPPYHYVHVLDLNTNISTLVMGPKTYVCKENERFECAVSRMVSISPMEYCVVENPVVKENGHAIFESNGQVRLQMGAKEYRYHQDPFPLYPGETICGTIQALPVVLANRALRLKAICDHEDSEGRQRSAGDEWLFEGPGVYYPCIQVEVLGEVTAKAIKLNEALRFRATCDCVDRHGTRRFSGEEWLVRTTGVYLPTVYEEYVDTVIAEKLNEKRAVSVRAIQPHRDQFGRQRNCGDEWLVTYRDADSYICDVTQELVRVTEAITLSSKEYCIIVNPVDLDGHPQWGKKRLVRGESSFFLMPGEELETGIEQAFTLGENDGLVLVATEDVEQVDSLEDGNFQRIKHQPGDRWLIRGPCEYIPPIGVDVVEKRTAVPLGESEGIYVRNTQTGEVRAVVGTTYMLTEYEEHWEKQIPPKVKELLDSDKVPTLNWSRFQELRDTRAPLAAYYQTEASGRVMLGSLCGDTYSLAHDQPPAPRFFIPDEPKPFPVISLQVPHNAGVQINDYKSNISRVEFGPTLVILGPHEQFTLLSLSAGKPKRPHAIKSLYLLLGPDFFTDSVVVETADHARLSLQLSYNWSFDTSDALTDPGEADKLFSVSDFVGDSCKAMASRIRGAVATVCFDTFHKNSARIIRAACLGLTKEGKVRDSYVFPENRLVITGVDIQSVAPTDERTRDLLWKSVQMAIEITTESQEAAARQAAKLEQEARGRLDRQKILDETEVAKSKSKLLEIQLASAGLENTGEARAAALGQAEALRIENMIAVEESKAAVEEKRIEL
;
A
#
# COMPACT_ATOMS: atom_id res chain seq x y z
N MET A 1 -33.47 17.88 48.51
CA MET A 1 -33.37 18.84 49.62
C MET A 1 -31.98 19.45 49.62
N PRO A 2 -31.85 20.74 49.97
CA PRO A 2 -31.31 21.80 49.09
C PRO A 2 -30.00 22.41 49.68
N PRO A 3 -29.54 23.67 49.45
CA PRO A 3 -30.24 24.97 49.28
C PRO A 3 -29.98 25.64 47.90
N GLU A 4 -30.94 26.27 47.22
CA GLU A 4 -31.53 27.62 47.39
C GLU A 4 -30.58 28.83 47.20
N GLY A 5 -30.88 29.69 46.22
CA GLY A 5 -30.25 31.01 46.03
C GLY A 5 -30.69 31.75 44.75
N SER A 6 -31.61 32.70 44.91
CA SER A 6 -32.27 33.55 43.90
C SER A 6 -31.49 34.84 43.57
N THR A 7 -31.51 35.33 42.30
CA THR A 7 -31.95 36.68 41.84
C THR A 7 -31.30 37.23 40.53
N ARG A 8 -32.18 37.71 39.63
CA ARG A 8 -32.13 38.93 38.76
C ARG A 8 -31.14 39.12 37.58
N ALA A 9 -31.76 39.14 36.38
CA ALA A 9 -31.90 40.24 35.40
C ALA A 9 -30.70 40.80 34.59
N GLY A 10 -30.89 40.86 33.26
CA GLY A 10 -30.28 41.87 32.37
C GLY A 10 -30.10 41.45 30.90
N ILE A 11 -31.11 41.63 30.03
CA ILE A 11 -30.94 41.65 28.56
C ILE A 11 -31.69 42.87 27.96
N LEU A 12 -31.00 43.59 27.08
CA LEU A 12 -31.46 44.55 26.07
C LEU A 12 -30.59 44.33 24.80
N PRO A 13 -30.91 44.87 23.61
CA PRO A 13 -32.00 44.50 22.70
C PRO A 13 -31.49 44.33 21.23
N GLY A 14 -32.35 43.91 20.30
CA GLY A 14 -32.03 43.95 18.86
C GLY A 14 -33.03 43.20 17.96
N CYS A 15 -34.05 43.90 17.48
CA CYS A 15 -35.04 43.49 16.45
C CYS A 15 -34.42 43.48 15.02
N PRO A 16 -35.12 43.18 13.90
CA PRO A 16 -36.56 42.81 13.71
C PRO A 16 -36.89 41.72 12.64
N SER A 17 -38.20 41.40 12.58
CA SER A 17 -39.05 41.00 11.42
C SER A 17 -38.90 39.59 10.83
N LEU A 18 -39.92 38.86 10.36
CA LEU A 18 -41.39 39.04 10.24
C LEU A 18 -41.94 37.64 9.87
N ASP A 19 -42.91 37.13 10.63
CA ASP A 19 -44.04 36.32 10.12
C ASP A 19 -44.86 35.80 11.31
N ARG A 20 -46.07 36.33 11.47
CA ARG A 20 -47.03 35.78 12.42
C ARG A 20 -48.42 35.85 11.81
N GLY A 21 -48.94 34.64 11.59
CA GLY A 21 -50.30 34.37 11.15
C GLY A 21 -51.34 35.02 12.04
N ILE A 22 -52.38 35.42 11.34
CA ILE A 22 -53.61 36.08 11.76
C ILE A 22 -54.28 35.25 12.87
N ARG A 23 -54.45 35.88 14.04
CA ARG A 23 -55.46 35.50 15.03
C ARG A 23 -56.35 36.70 15.26
N GLU A 24 -57.64 36.42 15.23
CA GLU A 24 -58.77 37.29 15.51
C GLU A 24 -58.53 38.08 16.80
N ALA A 25 -58.59 39.41 16.68
CA ALA A 25 -58.61 40.33 17.80
C ALA A 25 -59.96 41.04 17.78
N GLU A 26 -60.84 40.59 18.68
CA GLU A 26 -61.91 41.41 19.23
C GLU A 26 -61.30 42.64 19.89
N VAL A 27 -61.58 43.83 19.38
CA VAL A 27 -61.45 45.07 20.12
C VAL A 27 -62.73 45.87 19.93
N GLY A 28 -63.43 46.04 21.06
CA GLY A 28 -64.68 46.76 21.16
C GLY A 28 -64.58 48.20 20.67
N PHE A 29 -65.47 48.51 19.73
CA PHE A 29 -66.14 49.79 19.71
C PHE A 29 -67.58 49.55 20.14
N GLU A 30 -68.00 50.30 21.17
CA GLU A 30 -69.37 50.29 21.70
C GLU A 30 -70.40 50.51 20.58
N PRO A 31 -71.35 49.58 20.36
CA PRO A 31 -72.60 49.97 19.75
C PRO A 31 -73.42 50.66 20.85
N ARG A 32 -73.52 51.99 20.73
CA ARG A 32 -74.50 52.80 21.46
C ARG A 32 -75.85 52.07 21.51
N ASN A 33 -76.30 51.83 22.72
CA ASN A 33 -77.66 51.44 23.10
C ASN A 33 -78.71 51.93 22.09
N PHE A 34 -79.28 51.04 21.29
CA PHE A 34 -80.67 51.18 20.91
C PHE A 34 -81.49 50.42 21.93
N ARG A 35 -82.21 51.21 22.73
CA ARG A 35 -83.17 50.78 23.75
C ARG A 35 -83.99 49.58 23.26
N SER A 36 -84.20 48.65 24.18
CA SER A 36 -85.39 47.80 24.23
C SER A 36 -86.60 48.52 23.62
N MET A 37 -87.19 47.91 22.59
CA MET A 37 -88.49 48.32 22.08
C MET A 37 -89.45 48.44 23.27
N PRO A 38 -90.05 49.62 23.52
CA PRO A 38 -91.20 49.68 24.42
C PRO A 38 -92.33 48.86 23.77
N PRO A 39 -93.29 48.34 24.56
CA PRO A 39 -94.49 47.76 23.98
C PRO A 39 -95.18 48.81 23.11
N LEU A 40 -95.75 48.38 21.96
CA LEU A 40 -96.58 49.22 21.11
C LEU A 40 -97.76 49.76 21.93
N GLU A 41 -97.60 50.98 22.43
CA GLU A 41 -98.70 51.88 22.74
C GLU A 41 -98.45 53.19 21.99
N THR A 42 -98.83 53.22 20.71
CA THR A 42 -99.14 54.47 20.02
C THR A 42 -100.64 54.55 19.80
N SER A 43 -101.39 54.67 20.90
CA SER A 43 -102.72 55.29 20.92
C SER A 43 -102.55 56.83 20.97
N SER A 44 -101.67 57.37 20.12
CA SER A 44 -101.57 58.80 19.88
C SER A 44 -101.96 59.06 18.45
N ASN A 45 -103.09 59.74 18.25
CA ASN A 45 -103.58 60.13 16.93
C ASN A 45 -102.68 61.19 16.26
N ILE A 46 -101.55 61.57 16.85
CA ILE A 46 -100.66 62.64 16.37
C ILE A 46 -99.21 62.22 16.55
N THR A 47 -98.46 62.13 15.44
CA THR A 47 -97.03 61.83 15.44
C THR A 47 -96.27 62.94 14.71
N SER A 48 -95.26 63.52 15.37
CA SER A 48 -94.36 64.48 14.72
C SER A 48 -93.28 63.73 13.96
N VAL A 49 -93.25 63.86 12.63
CA VAL A 49 -92.21 63.28 11.77
C VAL A 49 -91.11 64.33 11.57
N PRO A 50 -89.91 64.15 12.16
CA PRO A 50 -88.81 65.10 12.01
C PRO A 50 -88.24 65.13 10.58
N PRO A 51 -87.41 66.14 10.22
CA PRO A 51 -86.66 66.13 8.97
C PRO A 51 -85.87 64.82 8.79
N TYR A 52 -85.77 64.32 7.55
CA TYR A 52 -85.09 63.07 7.18
C TYR A 52 -85.60 61.81 7.90
N HIS A 53 -86.85 61.83 8.35
CA HIS A 53 -87.55 60.66 8.86
C HIS A 53 -88.83 60.43 8.06
N TYR A 54 -89.32 59.20 8.08
CA TYR A 54 -90.57 58.80 7.44
C TYR A 54 -91.35 57.84 8.33
N VAL A 55 -92.64 57.72 8.05
CA VAL A 55 -93.54 56.76 8.68
C VAL A 55 -94.50 56.18 7.64
N HIS A 56 -94.92 54.94 7.83
CA HIS A 56 -95.93 54.27 7.01
C HIS A 56 -97.28 54.35 7.72
N VAL A 57 -98.31 54.80 6.99
CA VAL A 57 -99.68 54.94 7.49
C VAL A 57 -100.59 54.05 6.65
N LEU A 58 -101.20 53.05 7.28
CA LEU A 58 -102.16 52.14 6.67
C LEU A 58 -103.58 52.68 6.84
N ASP A 59 -104.29 52.88 5.75
CA ASP A 59 -105.74 53.11 5.76
C ASP A 59 -106.47 51.76 5.88
N LEU A 60 -107.24 51.59 6.95
CA LEU A 60 -107.97 50.36 7.30
C LEU A 60 -109.18 50.10 6.39
N ASN A 61 -109.71 51.13 5.71
CA ASN A 61 -110.83 50.96 4.79
C ASN A 61 -110.37 50.41 3.44
N THR A 62 -109.19 50.84 2.99
CA THR A 62 -108.63 50.48 1.67
C THR A 62 -107.51 49.43 1.76
N ASN A 63 -106.98 49.16 2.98
CA ASN A 63 -105.79 48.35 3.25
C ASN A 63 -104.53 48.84 2.51
N ILE A 64 -104.42 50.15 2.27
CA ILE A 64 -103.30 50.75 1.54
C ILE A 64 -102.36 51.46 2.50
N SER A 65 -101.09 51.06 2.48
CA SER A 65 -100.01 51.72 3.21
C SER A 65 -99.45 52.87 2.38
N THR A 66 -99.48 54.07 2.95
CA THR A 66 -98.94 55.29 2.34
C THR A 66 -97.70 55.77 3.10
N LEU A 67 -96.77 56.37 2.36
CA LEU A 67 -95.55 56.92 2.91
C LEU A 67 -95.75 58.39 3.29
N VAL A 68 -95.44 58.74 4.54
CA VAL A 68 -95.44 60.12 5.03
C VAL A 68 -94.01 60.53 5.38
N MET A 69 -93.47 61.54 4.67
CA MET A 69 -92.14 62.10 4.90
C MET A 69 -92.21 63.37 5.78
N GLY A 70 -91.18 63.59 6.61
CA GLY A 70 -91.02 64.83 7.39
C GLY A 70 -90.36 65.97 6.60
N PRO A 71 -90.37 67.22 7.12
CA PRO A 71 -90.91 67.64 8.42
C PRO A 71 -92.43 67.88 8.36
N LYS A 72 -93.20 67.02 9.02
CA LYS A 72 -94.67 67.12 9.06
C LYS A 72 -95.18 66.49 10.35
N THR A 73 -96.01 67.22 11.09
CA THR A 73 -96.82 66.61 12.16
C THR A 73 -98.04 65.98 11.51
N TYR A 74 -98.10 64.65 11.51
CA TYR A 74 -99.19 63.91 10.89
C TYR A 74 -100.24 63.55 11.95
N VAL A 75 -101.50 63.89 11.65
CA VAL A 75 -102.65 63.53 12.47
C VAL A 75 -103.35 62.35 11.80
N CYS A 76 -103.38 61.22 12.48
CA CYS A 76 -104.00 59.98 12.02
C CYS A 76 -105.53 60.13 12.07
N LYS A 77 -106.20 59.84 10.95
CA LYS A 77 -107.68 59.82 10.89
C LYS A 77 -108.25 58.57 11.56
N GLU A 78 -109.55 58.53 11.83
CA GLU A 78 -110.23 57.40 12.50
C GLU A 78 -110.06 56.06 11.76
N ASN A 79 -109.93 56.10 10.43
CA ASN A 79 -109.71 54.93 9.58
C ASN A 79 -108.24 54.68 9.21
N GLU A 80 -107.28 55.38 9.80
CA GLU A 80 -105.85 55.23 9.52
C GLU A 80 -105.12 54.69 10.76
N ARG A 81 -104.06 53.90 10.57
CA ARG A 81 -103.14 53.46 11.64
C ARG A 81 -101.68 53.59 11.22
N PHE A 82 -100.80 53.90 12.16
CA PHE A 82 -99.35 53.81 11.91
C PHE A 82 -98.92 52.34 11.81
N GLU A 83 -98.26 51.98 10.72
CA GLU A 83 -97.76 50.62 10.48
C GLU A 83 -96.32 50.44 11.03
N CYS A 84 -95.52 51.50 11.02
CA CYS A 84 -94.17 51.50 11.57
C CYS A 84 -93.93 52.70 12.50
N ALA A 85 -92.89 52.61 13.35
CA ALA A 85 -92.42 53.76 14.11
C ALA A 85 -91.67 54.74 13.19
N VAL A 86 -91.56 56.00 13.61
CA VAL A 86 -90.82 57.05 12.88
C VAL A 86 -89.39 56.58 12.61
N SER A 87 -89.10 56.26 11.35
CA SER A 87 -87.85 55.64 10.89
C SER A 87 -87.00 56.66 10.16
N ARG A 88 -85.67 56.55 10.27
CA ARG A 88 -84.73 57.43 9.57
C ARG A 88 -84.67 57.08 8.09
N MET A 89 -84.58 58.10 7.24
CA MET A 89 -84.24 57.93 5.82
C MET A 89 -82.83 57.33 5.70
N VAL A 90 -82.64 56.52 4.66
CA VAL A 90 -81.37 55.88 4.35
C VAL A 90 -80.44 56.92 3.76
N SER A 91 -79.28 57.13 4.39
CA SER A 91 -78.23 58.03 3.91
C SER A 91 -77.02 57.20 3.53
N ILE A 92 -76.60 57.30 2.27
CA ILE A 92 -75.46 56.55 1.71
C ILE A 92 -74.32 57.53 1.47
N SER A 93 -73.11 57.24 1.98
CA SER A 93 -71.93 58.09 1.74
C SER A 93 -71.39 57.92 0.30
N PRO A 94 -70.59 58.87 -0.24
CA PRO A 94 -70.05 58.81 -1.60
C PRO A 94 -69.31 57.52 -2.01
N MET A 95 -68.74 56.78 -1.04
CA MET A 95 -67.99 55.53 -1.26
C MET A 95 -68.76 54.30 -0.76
N GLU A 96 -70.06 54.42 -0.56
CA GLU A 96 -70.92 53.37 -0.04
C GLU A 96 -72.08 53.09 -1.02
N TYR A 97 -72.69 51.92 -0.87
CA TYR A 97 -73.89 51.53 -1.59
C TYR A 97 -74.77 50.62 -0.71
N CYS A 98 -76.04 50.50 -1.06
CA CYS A 98 -76.92 49.50 -0.46
C CYS A 98 -77.75 48.79 -1.52
N VAL A 99 -78.16 47.55 -1.23
CA VAL A 99 -79.05 46.78 -2.11
C VAL A 99 -80.45 46.82 -1.52
N VAL A 100 -81.42 47.28 -2.32
CA VAL A 100 -82.84 47.32 -1.94
C VAL A 100 -83.57 46.18 -2.64
N GLU A 101 -84.27 45.35 -1.87
CA GLU A 101 -85.19 44.32 -2.35
C GLU A 101 -86.59 44.90 -2.56
N ASN A 102 -87.25 44.42 -3.61
CA ASN A 102 -88.57 44.87 -4.05
C ASN A 102 -88.63 46.38 -4.35
N PRO A 103 -87.74 46.93 -5.19
CA PRO A 103 -87.66 48.36 -5.43
C PRO A 103 -88.94 48.91 -6.05
N VAL A 104 -89.25 50.16 -5.71
CA VAL A 104 -90.38 50.89 -6.30
C VAL A 104 -90.16 51.18 -7.78
N VAL A 105 -91.21 50.99 -8.58
CA VAL A 105 -91.19 51.39 -10.00
C VAL A 105 -91.30 52.90 -10.07
N LYS A 106 -90.29 53.56 -10.67
CA LYS A 106 -90.24 55.01 -10.86
C LYS A 106 -90.37 55.38 -12.34
N GLU A 107 -91.18 56.39 -12.64
CA GLU A 107 -91.24 57.05 -13.96
C GLU A 107 -90.88 58.52 -13.77
N ASN A 108 -89.86 59.02 -14.47
CA ASN A 108 -89.32 60.38 -14.30
C ASN A 108 -89.00 60.76 -12.84
N GLY A 109 -88.50 59.80 -12.04
CA GLY A 109 -88.13 60.03 -10.64
C GLY A 109 -89.29 60.01 -9.63
N HIS A 110 -90.53 59.82 -10.08
CA HIS A 110 -91.70 59.70 -9.22
C HIS A 110 -92.18 58.25 -9.12
N ALA A 111 -92.55 57.82 -7.92
CA ALA A 111 -93.10 56.50 -7.67
C ALA A 111 -94.45 56.33 -8.38
N ILE A 112 -94.63 55.22 -9.10
CA ILE A 112 -95.89 54.88 -9.75
C ILE A 112 -96.82 54.25 -8.72
N PHE A 113 -98.06 54.71 -8.69
CA PHE A 113 -99.13 54.13 -7.89
C PHE A 113 -100.05 53.32 -8.79
N GLU A 114 -100.51 52.17 -8.30
CA GLU A 114 -101.56 51.37 -8.93
C GLU A 114 -102.92 52.08 -8.85
N SER A 115 -103.93 51.62 -9.59
CA SER A 115 -105.26 52.24 -9.64
C SER A 115 -105.98 52.29 -8.28
N ASN A 116 -105.55 51.47 -7.33
CA ASN A 116 -106.02 51.46 -5.95
C ASN A 116 -105.34 52.55 -5.08
N GLY A 117 -104.20 53.11 -5.49
CA GLY A 117 -103.41 54.06 -4.70
C GLY A 117 -102.21 53.44 -3.96
N GLN A 118 -101.96 52.14 -4.15
CA GLN A 118 -100.79 51.45 -3.59
C GLN A 118 -99.55 51.68 -4.46
N VAL A 119 -98.37 51.78 -3.84
CA VAL A 119 -97.09 51.94 -4.55
C VAL A 119 -96.76 50.65 -5.30
N ARG A 120 -96.42 50.77 -6.59
CA ARG A 120 -96.05 49.62 -7.41
C ARG A 120 -94.60 49.23 -7.16
N LEU A 121 -94.38 48.01 -6.66
CA LEU A 121 -93.06 47.44 -6.43
C LEU A 121 -92.71 46.38 -7.48
N GLN A 122 -91.42 46.23 -7.77
CA GLN A 122 -90.90 45.11 -8.56
C GLN A 122 -90.59 43.92 -7.64
N MET A 123 -91.61 43.11 -7.35
CA MET A 123 -91.48 41.97 -6.44
C MET A 123 -90.41 40.98 -6.93
N GLY A 124 -89.46 40.63 -6.05
CA GLY A 124 -88.34 39.72 -6.33
C GLY A 124 -87.14 40.35 -7.03
N ALA A 125 -87.21 41.63 -7.42
CA ALA A 125 -86.08 42.35 -8.00
C ALA A 125 -85.18 42.98 -6.91
N LYS A 126 -83.92 43.24 -7.27
CA LYS A 126 -82.95 43.95 -6.44
C LYS A 126 -82.48 45.22 -7.17
N GLU A 127 -82.30 46.31 -6.43
CA GLU A 127 -81.79 47.58 -6.95
C GLU A 127 -80.57 48.01 -6.13
N TYR A 128 -79.47 48.31 -6.80
CA TYR A 128 -78.29 48.90 -6.17
C TYR A 128 -78.47 50.41 -6.13
N ARG A 129 -78.48 51.00 -4.93
CA ARG A 129 -78.55 52.45 -4.72
C ARG A 129 -77.19 52.95 -4.26
N TYR A 130 -76.70 53.97 -4.94
CA TYR A 130 -75.44 54.66 -4.64
C TYR A 130 -75.69 55.97 -3.91
N HIS A 131 -74.65 56.76 -3.68
CA HIS A 131 -74.76 58.08 -3.05
C HIS A 131 -75.79 58.97 -3.74
N GLN A 132 -76.83 59.34 -2.98
CA GLN A 132 -77.90 60.23 -3.37
C GLN A 132 -78.46 60.91 -2.11
N ASP A 133 -79.35 61.88 -2.30
CA ASP A 133 -80.03 62.52 -1.18
C ASP A 133 -80.75 61.49 -0.29
N PRO A 134 -80.78 61.67 1.05
CA PRO A 134 -81.38 60.70 1.95
C PRO A 134 -82.81 60.34 1.54
N PHE A 135 -83.06 59.05 1.33
CA PHE A 135 -84.33 58.57 0.77
C PHE A 135 -85.08 57.68 1.77
N PRO A 136 -86.42 57.74 1.79
CA PRO A 136 -87.24 56.81 2.56
C PRO A 136 -87.36 55.46 1.84
N LEU A 137 -87.68 54.41 2.60
CA LEU A 137 -88.12 53.14 2.02
C LEU A 137 -89.64 53.16 1.87
N TYR A 138 -90.13 52.78 0.70
CA TYR A 138 -91.57 52.64 0.47
C TYR A 138 -92.12 51.39 1.19
N PRO A 139 -93.42 51.36 1.54
CA PRO A 139 -94.03 50.17 2.13
C PRO A 139 -93.81 48.94 1.25
N GLY A 140 -93.09 47.94 1.77
CA GLY A 140 -92.70 46.72 1.05
C GLY A 140 -91.28 46.69 0.48
N GLU A 141 -90.57 47.84 0.42
CA GLU A 141 -89.13 47.87 0.17
C GLU A 141 -88.36 47.45 1.43
N THR A 142 -87.34 46.62 1.26
CA THR A 142 -86.44 46.21 2.35
C THR A 142 -84.99 46.33 1.93
N ILE A 143 -84.11 46.79 2.82
CA ILE A 143 -82.66 46.78 2.55
C ILE A 143 -82.14 45.35 2.76
N CYS A 144 -81.47 44.82 1.76
CA CYS A 144 -80.77 43.55 1.82
C CYS A 144 -79.42 43.77 2.54
N GLY A 145 -79.34 43.37 3.81
CA GLY A 145 -78.11 43.45 4.61
C GLY A 145 -77.84 44.84 5.22
N THR A 146 -76.57 45.26 5.21
CA THR A 146 -76.10 46.57 5.71
C THR A 146 -75.51 47.41 4.56
N ILE A 147 -75.30 48.70 4.79
CA ILE A 147 -74.62 49.58 3.85
C ILE A 147 -73.17 49.08 3.66
N GLN A 148 -72.74 48.89 2.41
CA GLN A 148 -71.43 48.34 2.05
C GLN A 148 -70.54 49.40 1.37
N ALA A 149 -69.23 49.31 1.57
CA ALA A 149 -68.27 50.16 0.86
C ALA A 149 -68.09 49.68 -0.59
N LEU A 150 -67.91 50.62 -1.53
CA LEU A 150 -67.60 50.32 -2.92
C LEU A 150 -66.21 49.65 -3.04
N PRO A 151 -66.06 48.56 -3.82
CA PRO A 151 -64.77 47.93 -4.03
C PRO A 151 -63.77 48.87 -4.74
N VAL A 152 -62.66 49.17 -4.05
CA VAL A 152 -61.56 49.97 -4.61
C VAL A 152 -60.49 49.04 -5.15
N VAL A 153 -60.25 49.11 -6.46
CA VAL A 153 -59.24 48.29 -7.14
C VAL A 153 -57.98 49.12 -7.31
N LEU A 154 -56.89 48.65 -6.72
CA LEU A 154 -55.59 49.32 -6.78
C LEU A 154 -54.89 49.04 -8.12
N ALA A 155 -53.89 49.85 -8.47
CA ALA A 155 -53.03 49.59 -9.62
C ALA A 155 -52.36 48.20 -9.51
N ASN A 156 -52.10 47.55 -10.64
CA ASN A 156 -51.58 46.17 -10.74
C ASN A 156 -52.52 45.09 -10.18
N ARG A 157 -53.80 45.43 -10.01
CA ARG A 157 -54.86 44.50 -9.60
C ARG A 157 -56.08 44.67 -10.48
N ALA A 158 -56.89 43.64 -10.56
CA ALA A 158 -58.15 43.67 -11.29
C ALA A 158 -59.22 42.84 -10.58
N LEU A 159 -60.48 43.21 -10.74
CA LEU A 159 -61.60 42.34 -10.35
C LEU A 159 -62.01 41.47 -11.54
N ARG A 160 -62.10 40.17 -11.32
CA ARG A 160 -62.67 39.23 -12.28
C ARG A 160 -64.19 39.26 -12.15
N LEU A 161 -64.85 39.66 -13.21
CA LEU A 161 -66.29 39.85 -13.30
C LEU A 161 -66.89 38.79 -14.21
N LYS A 162 -68.13 38.40 -13.93
CA LYS A 162 -68.90 37.45 -14.74
C LYS A 162 -70.31 37.98 -14.98
N ALA A 163 -70.77 37.97 -16.22
CA ALA A 163 -72.15 38.32 -16.56
C ALA A 163 -73.11 37.19 -16.13
N ILE A 164 -74.13 37.54 -15.36
CA ILE A 164 -75.21 36.63 -14.96
C ILE A 164 -76.28 36.54 -16.05
N CYS A 165 -76.53 37.65 -16.75
CA CYS A 165 -77.48 37.75 -17.84
C CYS A 165 -76.95 38.64 -18.98
N ASP A 166 -77.60 38.54 -20.14
CA ASP A 166 -77.31 39.39 -21.29
C ASP A 166 -77.60 40.85 -20.94
N HIS A 167 -76.58 41.70 -21.01
CA HIS A 167 -76.72 43.13 -20.72
C HIS A 167 -75.66 43.96 -21.42
N GLU A 168 -75.89 45.26 -21.47
CA GLU A 168 -74.90 46.24 -21.92
C GLU A 168 -74.09 46.71 -20.71
N ASP A 169 -72.77 46.52 -20.78
CA ASP A 169 -71.81 46.97 -19.76
C ASP A 169 -71.75 48.51 -19.71
N SER A 170 -71.19 49.05 -18.64
CA SER A 170 -70.94 50.47 -18.39
C SER A 170 -70.21 51.22 -19.51
N GLU A 171 -69.50 50.49 -20.39
CA GLU A 171 -68.80 51.03 -21.56
C GLU A 171 -69.54 50.83 -22.89
N GLY A 172 -70.81 50.40 -22.88
CA GLY A 172 -71.61 50.17 -24.08
C GLY A 172 -71.31 48.85 -24.82
N ARG A 173 -70.58 47.93 -24.16
CA ARG A 173 -70.23 46.62 -24.71
C ARG A 173 -71.35 45.62 -24.39
N GLN A 174 -71.87 44.91 -25.40
CA GLN A 174 -72.85 43.84 -25.19
C GLN A 174 -72.16 42.62 -24.58
N ARG A 175 -72.61 42.19 -23.40
CA ARG A 175 -72.13 41.02 -22.66
C ARG A 175 -73.20 39.95 -22.70
N SER A 176 -72.81 38.72 -23.03
CA SER A 176 -73.67 37.55 -22.93
C SER A 176 -73.55 36.89 -21.56
N ALA A 177 -74.60 36.20 -21.13
CA ALA A 177 -74.61 35.44 -19.89
C ALA A 177 -73.46 34.42 -19.87
N GLY A 178 -72.63 34.49 -18.83
CA GLY A 178 -71.44 33.65 -18.66
C GLY A 178 -70.14 34.28 -19.14
N ASP A 179 -70.17 35.42 -19.85
CA ASP A 179 -68.96 36.14 -20.25
C ASP A 179 -68.18 36.60 -19.02
N GLU A 180 -66.85 36.49 -19.09
CA GLU A 180 -65.95 36.90 -18.01
C GLU A 180 -64.95 37.96 -18.50
N TRP A 181 -64.71 38.99 -17.69
CA TRP A 181 -63.74 40.05 -18.00
C TRP A 181 -63.07 40.59 -16.74
N LEU A 182 -62.05 41.42 -16.93
CA LEU A 182 -61.36 42.11 -15.85
C LEU A 182 -61.77 43.57 -15.80
N PHE A 183 -62.05 44.06 -14.59
CA PHE A 183 -62.05 45.49 -14.27
C PHE A 183 -60.66 45.84 -13.72
N GLU A 184 -59.81 46.43 -14.56
CA GLU A 184 -58.42 46.77 -14.22
C GLU A 184 -58.34 48.05 -13.40
N GLY A 185 -57.58 48.04 -12.30
CA GLY A 185 -57.31 49.23 -11.50
C GLY A 185 -56.26 50.16 -12.13
N PRO A 186 -56.15 51.42 -11.66
CA PRO A 186 -56.81 51.97 -10.48
C PRO A 186 -58.22 52.51 -10.76
N GLY A 187 -59.20 52.08 -9.97
CA GLY A 187 -60.59 52.51 -10.12
C GLY A 187 -61.50 52.03 -9.01
N VAL A 188 -62.66 52.67 -8.88
CA VAL A 188 -63.75 52.22 -7.98
C VAL A 188 -64.77 51.45 -8.81
N TYR A 189 -65.03 50.21 -8.45
CA TYR A 189 -66.02 49.39 -9.13
C TYR A 189 -67.41 49.64 -8.55
N TYR A 190 -68.40 49.85 -9.42
CA TYR A 190 -69.80 50.05 -9.06
C TYR A 190 -70.57 48.75 -9.32
N PRO A 191 -70.94 47.98 -8.28
CA PRO A 191 -71.59 46.68 -8.46
C PRO A 191 -73.01 46.80 -9.03
N CYS A 192 -73.32 46.02 -10.06
CA CYS A 192 -74.65 45.96 -10.67
C CYS A 192 -75.25 44.56 -10.59
N ILE A 193 -76.58 44.46 -10.72
CA ILE A 193 -77.29 43.18 -10.56
C ILE A 193 -76.94 42.16 -11.64
N GLN A 194 -76.54 42.60 -12.83
CA GLN A 194 -76.23 41.75 -13.96
C GLN A 194 -74.84 41.11 -13.89
N VAL A 195 -74.00 41.50 -12.93
CA VAL A 195 -72.59 41.11 -12.86
C VAL A 195 -72.23 40.56 -11.49
N GLU A 196 -71.62 39.38 -11.48
CA GLU A 196 -71.06 38.74 -10.30
C GLU A 196 -69.56 39.03 -10.20
N VAL A 197 -69.06 39.34 -9.00
CA VAL A 197 -67.63 39.50 -8.74
C VAL A 197 -67.06 38.15 -8.28
N LEU A 198 -66.21 37.53 -9.11
CA LEU A 198 -65.62 36.23 -8.81
C LEU A 198 -64.40 36.31 -7.88
N GLY A 199 -63.64 37.41 -7.94
CA GLY A 199 -62.45 37.60 -7.11
C GLY A 199 -61.49 38.65 -7.66
N GLU A 200 -60.34 38.81 -6.99
CA GLU A 200 -59.28 39.74 -7.39
C GLU A 200 -58.12 38.99 -8.07
N VAL A 201 -57.65 39.51 -9.20
CA VAL A 201 -56.46 39.06 -9.92
C VAL A 201 -55.35 40.06 -9.67
N THR A 202 -54.18 39.57 -9.26
CA THR A 202 -53.00 40.40 -9.03
C THR A 202 -51.99 40.20 -10.15
N ALA A 203 -51.32 41.28 -10.53
CA ALA A 203 -50.27 41.20 -11.53
C ALA A 203 -49.02 40.53 -10.95
N LYS A 204 -48.33 39.76 -11.79
CA LYS A 204 -47.11 39.03 -11.47
C LYS A 204 -45.89 39.80 -11.95
N ALA A 205 -44.92 39.98 -11.08
CA ALA A 205 -43.66 40.64 -11.43
C ALA A 205 -42.71 39.64 -12.12
N ILE A 206 -42.13 40.06 -13.24
CA ILE A 206 -41.12 39.33 -14.02
C ILE A 206 -39.79 40.06 -13.86
N LYS A 207 -38.81 39.42 -13.22
CA LYS A 207 -37.46 39.98 -13.10
C LYS A 207 -36.65 39.71 -14.37
N LEU A 208 -35.47 40.33 -14.44
CA LEU A 208 -34.49 40.00 -15.46
C LEU A 208 -34.09 38.52 -15.35
N ASN A 209 -34.01 37.82 -16.49
CA ASN A 209 -33.73 36.38 -16.58
C ASN A 209 -34.85 35.47 -16.02
N GLU A 210 -36.07 35.98 -15.92
CA GLU A 210 -37.26 35.19 -15.61
C GLU A 210 -38.27 35.33 -16.75
N ALA A 211 -39.09 34.30 -16.96
CA ALA A 211 -40.26 34.34 -17.83
C ALA A 211 -41.43 33.66 -17.12
N LEU A 212 -42.66 34.13 -17.36
CA LEU A 212 -43.85 33.48 -16.83
C LEU A 212 -44.45 32.58 -17.88
N ARG A 213 -44.75 31.34 -17.52
CA ARG A 213 -45.47 30.40 -18.37
C ARG A 213 -46.97 30.52 -18.12
N PHE A 214 -47.71 30.72 -19.19
CA PHE A 214 -49.17 30.75 -19.18
C PHE A 214 -49.72 29.63 -20.03
N ARG A 215 -50.91 29.17 -19.66
CA ARG A 215 -51.75 28.24 -20.40
C ARG A 215 -53.08 28.88 -20.71
N ALA A 216 -53.55 28.77 -21.94
CA ALA A 216 -54.87 29.26 -22.34
C ALA A 216 -55.96 28.30 -21.82
N THR A 217 -56.94 28.82 -21.08
CA THR A 217 -58.08 28.02 -20.59
C THR A 217 -59.16 27.82 -21.66
N CYS A 218 -59.22 28.71 -22.65
CA CYS A 218 -60.05 28.62 -23.84
C CYS A 218 -59.38 29.37 -25.00
N ASP A 219 -59.97 29.31 -26.19
CA ASP A 219 -59.50 30.09 -27.33
C ASP A 219 -59.59 31.59 -27.01
N CYS A 220 -58.44 32.25 -26.89
CA CYS A 220 -58.34 33.62 -26.44
C CYS A 220 -57.29 34.40 -27.22
N VAL A 221 -57.15 35.68 -26.89
CA VAL A 221 -56.08 36.53 -27.41
C VAL A 221 -55.25 36.96 -26.21
N ASP A 222 -53.95 36.68 -26.26
CA ASP A 222 -53.03 37.08 -25.19
C ASP A 222 -52.87 38.61 -25.13
N ARG A 223 -52.26 39.11 -24.06
CA ARG A 223 -52.04 40.56 -23.89
C ARG A 223 -51.16 41.19 -24.99
N HIS A 224 -50.40 40.38 -25.74
CA HIS A 224 -49.59 40.84 -26.85
C HIS A 224 -50.32 40.81 -28.20
N GLY A 225 -51.60 40.41 -28.23
CA GLY A 225 -52.42 40.34 -29.44
C GLY A 225 -52.29 39.05 -30.24
N THR A 226 -51.60 38.03 -29.70
CA THR A 226 -51.46 36.73 -30.34
C THR A 226 -52.67 35.86 -30.01
N ARG A 227 -53.26 35.25 -31.03
CA ARG A 227 -54.34 34.28 -30.84
C ARG A 227 -53.80 32.98 -30.25
N ARG A 228 -54.38 32.52 -29.16
CA ARG A 228 -54.03 31.29 -28.44
C ARG A 228 -55.18 30.31 -28.47
N PHE A 229 -54.87 29.04 -28.64
CA PHE A 229 -55.85 27.96 -28.59
C PHE A 229 -55.97 27.38 -27.18
N SER A 230 -57.12 26.81 -26.85
CA SER A 230 -57.32 26.14 -25.57
C SER A 230 -56.24 25.08 -25.30
N GLY A 231 -55.60 25.17 -24.13
CA GLY A 231 -54.50 24.30 -23.70
C GLY A 231 -53.12 24.67 -24.24
N GLU A 232 -53.02 25.65 -25.15
CA GLU A 232 -51.72 26.15 -25.63
C GLU A 232 -50.96 26.82 -24.48
N GLU A 233 -49.64 26.62 -24.45
CA GLU A 233 -48.75 27.20 -23.46
C GLU A 233 -47.69 28.09 -24.11
N TRP A 234 -47.37 29.21 -23.47
CA TRP A 234 -46.36 30.16 -23.97
C TRP A 234 -45.66 30.89 -22.82
N LEU A 235 -44.53 31.51 -23.14
CA LEU A 235 -43.73 32.30 -22.20
C LEU A 235 -43.88 33.79 -22.45
N VAL A 236 -44.10 34.55 -21.36
CA VAL A 236 -44.02 36.01 -21.35
C VAL A 236 -42.67 36.42 -20.75
N ARG A 237 -41.84 37.09 -21.56
CA ARG A 237 -40.45 37.46 -21.20
C ARG A 237 -40.26 38.95 -20.91
N THR A 238 -41.31 39.75 -21.08
CA THR A 238 -41.24 41.21 -20.92
C THR A 238 -41.05 41.54 -19.44
N THR A 239 -39.86 42.02 -19.07
CA THR A 239 -39.56 42.42 -17.69
C THR A 239 -40.50 43.51 -17.22
N GLY A 240 -41.01 43.38 -16.00
CA GLY A 240 -41.99 44.32 -15.45
C GLY A 240 -43.14 43.59 -14.77
N VAL A 241 -44.29 44.26 -14.68
CA VAL A 241 -45.48 43.73 -14.03
C VAL A 241 -46.46 43.26 -15.09
N TYR A 242 -46.77 41.97 -15.10
CA TYR A 242 -47.69 41.36 -16.05
C TYR A 242 -49.00 40.99 -15.36
N LEU A 243 -50.10 41.63 -15.75
CA LEU A 243 -51.44 41.30 -15.27
C LEU A 243 -52.06 40.24 -16.19
N PRO A 244 -52.27 38.99 -15.72
CA PRO A 244 -52.88 37.96 -16.54
C PRO A 244 -54.29 38.36 -16.99
N THR A 245 -54.67 37.99 -18.21
CA THR A 245 -56.07 38.11 -18.65
C THR A 245 -56.94 37.02 -18.01
N VAL A 246 -58.27 37.07 -18.21
CA VAL A 246 -59.20 36.08 -17.64
C VAL A 246 -58.87 34.65 -18.06
N TYR A 247 -58.44 34.49 -19.31
CA TYR A 247 -58.23 33.19 -19.94
C TYR A 247 -56.78 32.72 -19.91
N GLU A 248 -55.93 33.46 -19.19
CA GLU A 248 -54.52 33.14 -18.97
C GLU A 248 -54.34 32.50 -17.60
N GLU A 249 -54.17 31.18 -17.58
CA GLU A 249 -53.83 30.44 -16.37
C GLU A 249 -52.32 30.48 -16.18
N TYR A 250 -51.86 31.00 -15.04
CA TYR A 250 -50.45 30.93 -14.67
C TYR A 250 -50.06 29.49 -14.33
N VAL A 251 -48.99 28.99 -14.97
CA VAL A 251 -48.45 27.66 -14.71
C VAL A 251 -47.28 27.77 -13.73
N ASP A 252 -46.16 28.33 -14.17
CA ASP A 252 -44.93 28.47 -13.40
C ASP A 252 -44.06 29.65 -13.87
N THR A 253 -42.96 29.91 -13.16
CA THR A 253 -41.94 30.90 -13.54
C THR A 253 -40.71 30.14 -14.01
N VAL A 254 -40.30 30.37 -15.25
CA VAL A 254 -39.11 29.77 -15.86
C VAL A 254 -37.93 30.71 -15.65
N ILE A 255 -36.87 30.20 -15.03
CA ILE A 255 -35.65 30.94 -14.76
C ILE A 255 -34.64 30.63 -15.87
N ALA A 256 -33.92 31.64 -16.35
CA ALA A 256 -32.87 31.45 -17.33
C ALA A 256 -31.66 30.74 -16.71
N GLU A 257 -31.13 29.74 -17.40
CA GLU A 257 -29.84 29.15 -17.06
C GLU A 257 -28.71 30.11 -17.45
N LYS A 258 -27.83 30.42 -16.50
CA LYS A 258 -26.67 31.28 -16.75
C LYS A 258 -25.58 30.48 -17.45
N LEU A 259 -25.16 30.96 -18.61
CA LEU A 259 -24.12 30.35 -19.43
C LEU A 259 -22.79 31.06 -19.18
N ASN A 260 -21.71 30.30 -19.20
CA ASN A 260 -20.34 30.85 -19.10
C ASN A 260 -19.38 29.93 -19.85
N GLU A 261 -18.08 30.22 -19.76
CA GLU A 261 -17.03 29.38 -20.38
C GLU A 261 -17.02 27.94 -19.88
N LYS A 262 -17.61 27.68 -18.70
CA LYS A 262 -17.64 26.35 -18.07
C LYS A 262 -18.99 25.65 -18.17
N ARG A 263 -20.08 26.36 -18.49
CA ARG A 263 -21.44 25.83 -18.48
C ARG A 263 -22.14 26.18 -19.79
N ALA A 264 -22.57 25.13 -20.48
CA ALA A 264 -23.42 25.18 -21.64
C ALA A 264 -24.71 24.39 -21.37
N VAL A 265 -25.72 24.63 -22.19
CA VAL A 265 -27.04 23.99 -22.02
C VAL A 265 -27.37 23.18 -23.26
N SER A 266 -27.68 21.90 -23.05
CA SER A 266 -28.13 20.97 -24.10
C SER A 266 -29.65 21.02 -24.18
N VAL A 267 -30.16 21.38 -25.36
CA VAL A 267 -31.59 21.59 -25.62
C VAL A 267 -32.04 20.62 -26.71
N ARG A 268 -33.24 20.06 -26.54
CA ARG A 268 -33.92 19.24 -27.54
C ARG A 268 -35.19 19.93 -28.01
N ALA A 269 -35.48 19.88 -29.31
CA ALA A 269 -36.77 20.34 -29.83
C ALA A 269 -37.85 19.27 -29.67
N ILE A 270 -38.95 19.59 -28.99
CA ILE A 270 -40.14 18.73 -28.87
C ILE A 270 -41.05 18.89 -30.10
N GLN A 271 -41.04 20.08 -30.70
CA GLN A 271 -41.82 20.43 -31.88
C GLN A 271 -40.96 21.18 -32.89
N PRO A 272 -41.25 21.07 -34.20
CA PRO A 272 -40.53 21.83 -35.21
C PRO A 272 -40.80 23.32 -35.04
N HIS A 273 -39.74 24.09 -34.80
CA HIS A 273 -39.83 25.52 -34.58
C HIS A 273 -38.55 26.21 -35.03
N ARG A 274 -38.56 27.55 -35.01
CA ARG A 274 -37.38 28.37 -35.23
C ARG A 274 -36.87 28.82 -33.87
N ASP A 275 -35.60 28.52 -33.57
CA ASP A 275 -35.01 28.88 -32.29
C ASP A 275 -34.78 30.40 -32.15
N GLN A 276 -34.40 30.84 -30.95
CA GLN A 276 -34.15 32.24 -30.62
C GLN A 276 -32.97 32.85 -31.41
N PHE A 277 -32.13 32.01 -32.00
CA PHE A 277 -30.99 32.37 -32.84
C PHE A 277 -31.32 32.32 -34.34
N GLY A 278 -32.58 32.03 -34.69
CA GLY A 278 -33.08 32.04 -36.06
C GLY A 278 -32.80 30.76 -36.86
N ARG A 279 -32.33 29.66 -36.24
CA ARG A 279 -32.10 28.36 -36.89
C ARG A 279 -33.37 27.50 -36.86
N GLN A 280 -33.60 26.75 -37.95
CA GLN A 280 -34.71 25.81 -38.05
C GLN A 280 -34.36 24.54 -37.24
N ARG A 281 -35.27 24.10 -36.36
CA ARG A 281 -35.13 22.89 -35.56
C ARG A 281 -36.30 21.96 -35.86
N ASN A 282 -36.00 20.71 -36.16
CA ASN A 282 -37.00 19.64 -36.30
C ASN A 282 -37.24 18.95 -34.95
N CYS A 283 -38.35 18.22 -34.85
CA CYS A 283 -38.65 17.43 -33.66
C CYS A 283 -37.54 16.38 -33.45
N GLY A 284 -37.00 16.32 -32.23
CA GLY A 284 -35.92 15.42 -31.83
C GLY A 284 -34.52 15.99 -32.03
N ASP A 285 -34.35 17.11 -32.73
CA ASP A 285 -33.03 17.73 -32.90
C ASP A 285 -32.48 18.18 -31.53
N GLU A 286 -31.25 17.78 -31.21
CA GLU A 286 -30.54 18.20 -30.02
C GLU A 286 -29.38 19.12 -30.40
N TRP A 287 -29.18 20.21 -29.65
CA TRP A 287 -28.07 21.12 -29.84
C TRP A 287 -27.57 21.71 -28.53
N LEU A 288 -26.35 22.22 -28.56
CA LEU A 288 -25.74 22.90 -27.43
C LEU A 288 -25.86 24.42 -27.60
N VAL A 289 -26.31 25.09 -26.55
CA VAL A 289 -26.29 26.55 -26.43
C VAL A 289 -25.14 26.94 -25.52
N THR A 290 -24.25 27.78 -26.03
CA THR A 290 -23.08 28.24 -25.29
C THR A 290 -23.19 29.71 -24.95
N TYR A 291 -22.40 30.16 -23.99
CA TYR A 291 -21.98 31.56 -23.77
C TYR A 291 -21.76 32.41 -25.05
N ARG A 292 -21.28 31.82 -26.16
CA ARG A 292 -21.04 32.57 -27.41
C ARG A 292 -22.35 32.96 -28.10
N ASP A 293 -23.41 32.22 -27.82
CA ASP A 293 -24.74 32.46 -28.37
C ASP A 293 -25.54 33.41 -27.46
N ALA A 294 -25.49 33.20 -26.13
CA ALA A 294 -26.14 34.07 -25.13
C ALA A 294 -25.52 33.95 -23.72
N ASP A 295 -25.62 35.01 -22.90
CA ASP A 295 -25.17 34.99 -21.49
C ASP A 295 -26.08 34.17 -20.58
N SER A 296 -27.36 34.05 -20.94
CA SER A 296 -28.34 33.23 -20.24
C SER A 296 -29.39 32.71 -21.19
N TYR A 297 -29.90 31.51 -20.94
CA TYR A 297 -30.84 30.84 -21.82
C TYR A 297 -32.12 30.44 -21.09
N ILE A 298 -33.26 30.90 -21.61
CA ILE A 298 -34.59 30.48 -21.17
C ILE A 298 -35.08 29.42 -22.15
N CYS A 299 -35.31 28.19 -21.66
CA CYS A 299 -35.87 27.10 -22.45
C CYS A 299 -37.33 27.43 -22.82
N ASP A 300 -37.65 27.36 -24.10
CA ASP A 300 -39.01 27.63 -24.59
C ASP A 300 -39.95 26.43 -24.38
N VAL A 301 -41.26 26.63 -24.56
CA VAL A 301 -42.28 25.57 -24.42
C VAL A 301 -42.12 24.48 -25.48
N THR A 302 -41.62 24.83 -26.67
CA THR A 302 -41.35 23.89 -27.76
C THR A 302 -40.02 23.13 -27.59
N GLN A 303 -39.32 23.40 -26.49
CA GLN A 303 -37.98 22.91 -26.20
C GLN A 303 -37.98 22.16 -24.88
N GLU A 304 -37.05 21.22 -24.77
CA GLU A 304 -36.78 20.48 -23.55
C GLU A 304 -35.32 20.72 -23.15
N LEU A 305 -35.11 21.11 -21.89
CA LEU A 305 -33.79 21.15 -21.30
C LEU A 305 -33.35 19.71 -21.00
N VAL A 306 -32.44 19.17 -21.82
CA VAL A 306 -31.94 17.80 -21.64
C VAL A 306 -30.97 17.73 -20.48
N ARG A 307 -29.93 18.58 -20.53
CA ARG A 307 -28.89 18.65 -19.49
C ARG A 307 -28.11 19.95 -19.55
N VAL A 308 -27.49 20.30 -18.42
CA VAL A 308 -26.42 21.31 -18.38
C VAL A 308 -25.10 20.58 -18.58
N THR A 309 -24.36 20.97 -19.63
CA THR A 309 -23.05 20.38 -19.98
C THR A 309 -21.94 21.26 -19.42
N GLU A 310 -21.00 20.66 -18.69
CA GLU A 310 -19.80 21.36 -18.25
C GLU A 310 -18.69 21.29 -19.30
N ALA A 311 -17.86 22.33 -19.38
CA ALA A 311 -16.71 22.35 -20.29
C ALA A 311 -15.65 21.37 -19.80
N ILE A 312 -15.16 20.54 -20.71
CA ILE A 312 -13.98 19.71 -20.51
C ILE A 312 -12.77 20.59 -20.76
N THR A 313 -11.90 20.69 -19.74
CA THR A 313 -10.64 21.42 -19.81
C THR A 313 -9.50 20.43 -19.80
N LEU A 314 -8.70 20.40 -20.86
CA LEU A 314 -7.47 19.63 -20.96
C LEU A 314 -6.27 20.54 -20.68
N SER A 315 -5.34 20.08 -19.85
CA SER A 315 -4.03 20.71 -19.69
C SER A 315 -3.06 20.32 -20.81
N SER A 316 -1.85 20.91 -20.82
CA SER A 316 -0.83 20.62 -21.84
C SER A 316 -0.40 19.15 -21.90
N LYS A 317 -0.56 18.40 -20.80
CA LYS A 317 -0.17 16.98 -20.67
C LYS A 317 -1.36 16.04 -20.62
N GLU A 318 -2.55 16.52 -20.97
CA GLU A 318 -3.77 15.70 -20.99
C GLU A 318 -4.28 15.56 -22.42
N TYR A 319 -4.93 14.43 -22.68
CA TYR A 319 -5.61 14.16 -23.93
C TYR A 319 -6.88 13.36 -23.67
N CYS A 320 -7.78 13.34 -24.63
CA CYS A 320 -8.94 12.48 -24.59
C CYS A 320 -9.35 12.06 -26.00
N ILE A 321 -10.03 10.92 -26.09
CA ILE A 321 -10.56 10.40 -27.34
C ILE A 321 -12.07 10.55 -27.32
N ILE A 322 -12.59 11.33 -28.29
CA ILE A 322 -14.02 11.53 -28.50
C ILE A 322 -14.52 10.49 -29.49
N VAL A 323 -15.53 9.73 -29.09
CA VAL A 323 -16.25 8.76 -29.93
C VAL A 323 -17.44 9.46 -30.57
N ASN A 324 -17.72 9.11 -31.84
CA ASN A 324 -18.80 9.69 -32.66
C ASN A 324 -18.70 11.23 -32.82
N PRO A 325 -17.53 11.78 -33.19
CA PRO A 325 -17.35 13.21 -33.31
C PRO A 325 -18.37 13.80 -34.29
N VAL A 326 -18.96 14.94 -33.93
CA VAL A 326 -19.94 15.62 -34.76
C VAL A 326 -19.22 16.37 -35.89
N ASP A 327 -19.76 16.25 -37.11
CA ASP A 327 -19.27 16.98 -38.28
C ASP A 327 -19.65 18.47 -38.25
N LEU A 328 -19.16 19.24 -39.24
CA LEU A 328 -19.50 20.66 -39.38
C LEU A 328 -20.99 20.88 -39.68
N ASP A 329 -21.67 19.85 -40.20
CA ASP A 329 -23.10 19.87 -40.54
C ASP A 329 -23.98 19.52 -39.34
N GLY A 330 -23.39 19.20 -38.18
CA GLY A 330 -24.10 18.94 -36.92
C GLY A 330 -24.53 17.48 -36.72
N HIS A 331 -24.04 16.53 -37.52
CA HIS A 331 -24.36 15.11 -37.44
C HIS A 331 -23.24 14.28 -36.78
N PRO A 332 -23.56 13.36 -35.86
CA PRO A 332 -22.57 12.48 -35.23
C PRO A 332 -22.03 11.45 -36.22
N GLN A 333 -20.70 11.34 -36.32
CA GLN A 333 -20.04 10.35 -37.19
C GLN A 333 -19.85 9.02 -36.47
N TRP A 334 -20.88 8.17 -36.50
CA TRP A 334 -20.89 6.88 -35.80
C TRP A 334 -19.67 6.00 -36.09
N GLY A 335 -19.02 5.52 -35.03
CA GLY A 335 -17.88 4.62 -35.08
C GLY A 335 -16.53 5.30 -35.33
N LYS A 336 -16.49 6.59 -35.64
CA LYS A 336 -15.22 7.34 -35.74
C LYS A 336 -14.75 7.82 -34.39
N LYS A 337 -13.44 8.00 -34.27
CA LYS A 337 -12.76 8.55 -33.09
C LYS A 337 -12.02 9.84 -33.46
N ARG A 338 -11.97 10.80 -32.54
CA ARG A 338 -11.20 12.05 -32.66
C ARG A 338 -10.35 12.25 -31.41
N LEU A 339 -9.03 12.26 -31.60
CA LEU A 339 -8.07 12.58 -30.55
C LEU A 339 -8.00 14.10 -30.37
N VAL A 340 -8.23 14.57 -29.14
CA VAL A 340 -8.02 15.96 -28.74
C VAL A 340 -6.89 15.99 -27.72
N ARG A 341 -5.89 16.85 -27.95
CA ARG A 341 -4.68 16.95 -27.12
C ARG A 341 -4.25 18.40 -26.93
N GLY A 342 -3.58 18.67 -25.82
CA GLY A 342 -3.04 19.97 -25.48
C GLY A 342 -4.06 20.90 -24.81
N GLU A 343 -3.56 22.07 -24.36
CA GLU A 343 -4.35 23.03 -23.59
C GLU A 343 -5.57 23.49 -24.38
N SER A 344 -6.74 22.98 -24.00
CA SER A 344 -7.98 23.22 -24.72
C SER A 344 -9.18 23.08 -23.80
N SER A 345 -10.18 23.94 -24.02
CA SER A 345 -11.44 23.93 -23.30
C SER A 345 -12.56 23.80 -24.31
N PHE A 346 -13.34 22.72 -24.25
CA PHE A 346 -14.42 22.46 -25.20
C PHE A 346 -15.60 21.75 -24.52
N PHE A 347 -16.74 21.74 -25.18
CA PHE A 347 -17.93 21.03 -24.72
C PHE A 347 -18.16 19.80 -25.61
N LEU A 348 -18.67 18.72 -25.04
CA LEU A 348 -19.16 17.58 -25.84
C LEU A 348 -20.46 17.97 -26.54
N MET A 349 -20.49 17.76 -27.84
CA MET A 349 -21.71 17.94 -28.63
C MET A 349 -22.70 16.80 -28.33
N PRO A 350 -24.02 17.02 -28.52
CA PRO A 350 -25.00 15.94 -28.43
C PRO A 350 -24.62 14.77 -29.36
N GLY A 351 -24.49 13.57 -28.80
CA GLY A 351 -24.02 12.36 -29.50
C GLY A 351 -22.51 12.07 -29.39
N GLU A 352 -21.71 13.01 -28.88
CA GLU A 352 -20.29 12.78 -28.56
C GLU A 352 -20.14 12.20 -27.15
N GLU A 353 -19.25 11.22 -27.02
CA GLU A 353 -18.92 10.59 -25.75
C GLU A 353 -17.39 10.47 -25.62
N LEU A 354 -16.88 10.48 -24.40
CA LEU A 354 -15.47 10.16 -24.14
C LEU A 354 -15.33 8.64 -24.04
N GLU A 355 -14.31 8.07 -24.69
CA GLU A 355 -14.07 6.62 -24.64
C GLU A 355 -13.66 6.16 -23.22
N THR A 356 -12.63 6.81 -22.67
CA THR A 356 -11.98 6.43 -21.40
C THR A 356 -11.83 7.60 -20.43
N GLY A 357 -12.44 8.75 -20.76
CA GLY A 357 -12.33 9.99 -20.00
C GLY A 357 -11.16 10.87 -20.43
N ILE A 358 -10.61 11.64 -19.48
CA ILE A 358 -9.39 12.44 -19.67
C ILE A 358 -8.20 11.59 -19.25
N GLU A 359 -7.24 11.40 -20.15
CA GLU A 359 -6.02 10.63 -19.93
C GLU A 359 -4.80 11.55 -19.88
N GLN A 360 -3.75 11.10 -19.17
CA GLN A 360 -2.48 11.82 -19.10
C GLN A 360 -1.52 11.31 -20.18
N ALA A 361 -0.80 12.23 -20.80
CA ALA A 361 0.29 11.94 -21.73
C ALA A 361 1.41 11.17 -21.03
N PHE A 362 1.98 10.19 -21.72
CA PHE A 362 3.08 9.39 -21.19
C PHE A 362 4.36 10.22 -21.16
N THR A 363 4.83 10.55 -19.97
CA THR A 363 6.13 11.21 -19.79
C THR A 363 7.22 10.15 -19.67
N LEU A 364 8.11 10.07 -20.66
CA LEU A 364 9.24 9.15 -20.67
C LEU A 364 10.52 9.89 -20.31
N GLY A 365 11.22 9.42 -19.28
CA GLY A 365 12.58 9.84 -18.97
C GLY A 365 13.62 9.18 -19.88
N GLU A 366 14.90 9.50 -19.71
CA GLU A 366 16.00 8.95 -20.51
C GLU A 366 16.12 7.41 -20.42
N ASN A 367 15.69 6.83 -19.29
CA ASN A 367 15.73 5.39 -19.04
C ASN A 367 14.39 4.70 -19.27
N ASP A 368 13.35 5.42 -19.69
CA ASP A 368 12.01 4.87 -19.88
C ASP A 368 11.73 4.66 -21.38
N GLY A 369 10.96 3.62 -21.69
CA GLY A 369 10.47 3.36 -23.03
C GLY A 369 9.06 2.78 -23.01
N LEU A 370 8.38 2.84 -24.15
CA LEU A 370 7.05 2.25 -24.35
C LEU A 370 7.08 1.29 -25.53
N VAL A 371 6.54 0.10 -25.32
CA VAL A 371 6.24 -0.84 -26.39
C VAL A 371 4.85 -0.56 -26.91
N LEU A 372 4.79 -0.27 -28.19
CA LEU A 372 3.58 0.09 -28.92
C LEU A 372 3.20 -1.03 -29.87
N VAL A 373 1.90 -1.18 -30.10
CA VAL A 373 1.35 -2.09 -31.10
C VAL A 373 0.34 -1.36 -31.96
N ALA A 374 0.50 -1.47 -33.28
CA ALA A 374 -0.46 -0.92 -34.23
C ALA A 374 -1.71 -1.80 -34.27
N THR A 375 -2.88 -1.23 -34.04
CA THR A 375 -4.19 -1.88 -34.26
C THR A 375 -4.74 -1.57 -35.66
N GLU A 376 -4.38 -0.42 -36.22
CA GLU A 376 -4.72 0.02 -37.58
C GLU A 376 -3.45 0.40 -38.35
N ASP A 377 -3.57 0.69 -39.66
CA ASP A 377 -2.45 1.20 -40.44
C ASP A 377 -2.10 2.63 -39.98
N VAL A 378 -0.93 2.80 -39.36
CA VAL A 378 -0.50 4.09 -38.81
C VAL A 378 0.83 4.53 -39.43
N GLU A 379 0.89 5.79 -39.84
CA GLU A 379 2.13 6.45 -40.26
C GLU A 379 2.72 7.21 -39.07
N GLN A 380 3.80 6.69 -38.51
CA GLN A 380 4.59 7.39 -37.52
C GLN A 380 5.59 8.32 -38.22
N VAL A 381 5.70 9.55 -37.71
CA VAL A 381 6.67 10.53 -38.19
C VAL A 381 7.71 10.73 -37.09
N ASP A 382 8.87 10.12 -37.26
CA ASP A 382 10.00 10.33 -36.36
C ASP A 382 10.86 11.48 -36.85
N SER A 383 11.12 12.44 -35.96
CA SER A 383 12.10 13.50 -36.16
C SER A 383 13.50 13.00 -35.78
N LEU A 384 14.36 12.80 -36.78
CA LEU A 384 15.78 12.49 -36.57
C LEU A 384 16.55 13.73 -36.08
N GLU A 385 17.65 13.50 -35.36
CA GLU A 385 18.53 14.56 -34.81
C GLU A 385 19.07 15.54 -35.87
N ASP A 386 19.10 15.12 -37.15
CA ASP A 386 19.52 15.93 -38.31
C ASP A 386 18.39 16.80 -38.91
N GLY A 387 17.22 16.87 -38.29
CA GLY A 387 16.05 17.62 -38.82
C GLY A 387 15.36 16.95 -40.02
N ASN A 388 15.69 15.67 -40.27
CA ASN A 388 15.07 14.86 -41.32
C ASN A 388 13.91 14.04 -40.72
N PHE A 389 12.78 13.93 -41.43
CA PHE A 389 11.61 13.21 -40.94
C PHE A 389 11.54 11.83 -41.59
N GLN A 390 11.66 10.77 -40.79
CA GLN A 390 11.44 9.41 -41.26
C GLN A 390 9.98 9.03 -41.02
N ARG A 391 9.26 8.75 -42.12
CA ARG A 391 7.89 8.21 -42.06
C ARG A 391 7.96 6.70 -42.03
N ILE A 392 7.68 6.11 -40.88
CA ILE A 392 7.60 4.66 -40.70
C ILE A 392 6.12 4.28 -40.80
N LYS A 393 5.80 3.36 -41.71
CA LYS A 393 4.44 2.81 -41.81
C LYS A 393 4.40 1.53 -40.98
N HIS A 394 3.50 1.49 -40.01
CA HIS A 394 3.24 0.31 -39.20
C HIS A 394 1.96 -0.37 -39.69
N GLN A 395 2.07 -1.67 -39.94
CA GLN A 395 0.92 -2.51 -40.26
C GLN A 395 0.24 -2.99 -38.96
N PRO A 396 -1.05 -3.32 -39.00
CA PRO A 396 -1.75 -3.93 -37.87
C PRO A 396 -1.00 -5.14 -37.32
N GLY A 397 -0.67 -5.10 -36.02
CA GLY A 397 0.08 -6.12 -35.30
C GLY A 397 1.58 -5.86 -35.17
N ASP A 398 2.12 -4.88 -35.90
CA ASP A 398 3.53 -4.49 -35.76
C ASP A 398 3.80 -3.95 -34.35
N ARG A 399 4.95 -4.35 -33.79
CA ARG A 399 5.41 -3.92 -32.46
C ARG A 399 6.68 -3.11 -32.58
N TRP A 400 6.80 -2.02 -31.84
CA TRP A 400 8.02 -1.23 -31.80
C TRP A 400 8.19 -0.53 -30.44
N LEU A 401 9.42 -0.09 -30.16
CA LEU A 401 9.80 0.56 -28.92
C LEU A 401 10.11 2.03 -29.16
N ILE A 402 9.46 2.93 -28.43
CA ILE A 402 9.84 4.34 -28.33
C ILE A 402 10.64 4.54 -27.04
N ARG A 403 11.76 5.28 -27.14
CA ARG A 403 12.62 5.65 -26.00
C ARG A 403 12.44 7.12 -25.65
N GLY A 404 12.53 7.44 -24.37
CA GLY A 404 12.59 8.84 -23.92
C GLY A 404 13.95 9.50 -24.18
N PRO A 405 14.14 10.78 -23.82
CA PRO A 405 13.19 11.62 -23.11
C PRO A 405 12.16 12.28 -24.05
N CYS A 406 10.88 11.94 -23.92
CA CYS A 406 9.82 12.56 -24.70
C CYS A 406 8.45 12.45 -24.01
N GLU A 407 7.51 13.29 -24.40
CA GLU A 407 6.10 13.17 -24.04
C GLU A 407 5.36 12.50 -25.20
N TYR A 408 4.76 11.34 -24.93
CA TYR A 408 4.09 10.53 -25.94
C TYR A 408 2.59 10.47 -25.70
N ILE A 409 1.83 10.77 -26.74
CA ILE A 409 0.37 10.62 -26.77
C ILE A 409 0.06 9.63 -27.91
N PRO A 410 -0.52 8.46 -27.61
CA PRO A 410 -0.79 7.45 -28.63
C PRO A 410 -1.78 8.01 -29.67
N PRO A 411 -1.45 7.94 -30.98
CA PRO A 411 -2.42 8.24 -32.02
C PRO A 411 -3.51 7.16 -32.08
N ILE A 412 -4.63 7.48 -32.73
CA ILE A 412 -5.69 6.50 -32.99
C ILE A 412 -5.10 5.35 -33.83
N GLY A 413 -5.37 4.11 -33.41
CA GLY A 413 -4.82 2.93 -34.08
C GLY A 413 -3.50 2.43 -33.48
N VAL A 414 -3.04 2.99 -32.36
CA VAL A 414 -1.86 2.50 -31.62
C VAL A 414 -2.19 2.27 -30.16
N ASP A 415 -1.94 1.06 -29.68
CA ASP A 415 -2.12 0.69 -28.29
C ASP A 415 -0.76 0.62 -27.57
N VAL A 416 -0.70 1.13 -26.35
CA VAL A 416 0.46 1.01 -25.46
C VAL A 416 0.36 -0.31 -24.70
N VAL A 417 1.28 -1.23 -24.95
CA VAL A 417 1.23 -2.59 -24.37
C VAL A 417 2.01 -2.69 -23.08
N GLU A 418 3.23 -2.16 -23.05
CA GLU A 418 4.14 -2.33 -21.93
C GLU A 418 4.99 -1.08 -21.73
N LYS A 419 5.18 -0.68 -20.47
CA LYS A 419 6.18 0.32 -20.09
C LYS A 419 7.46 -0.42 -19.70
N ARG A 420 8.57 -0.02 -20.32
CA ARG A 420 9.89 -0.61 -20.10
C ARG A 420 10.85 0.37 -19.47
N THR A 421 11.74 -0.17 -18.67
CA THR A 421 12.77 0.61 -17.99
C THR A 421 14.15 0.02 -18.26
N ALA A 422 15.12 0.86 -18.55
CA ALA A 422 16.49 0.43 -18.71
C ALA A 422 17.02 -0.11 -17.38
N VAL A 423 17.56 -1.33 -17.39
CA VAL A 423 18.16 -1.95 -16.22
C VAL A 423 19.63 -1.50 -16.13
N PRO A 424 20.03 -0.77 -15.07
CA PRO A 424 21.43 -0.38 -14.89
C PRO A 424 22.25 -1.60 -14.45
N LEU A 425 23.20 -2.00 -15.29
CA LEU A 425 24.08 -3.15 -15.04
C LEU A 425 25.51 -2.66 -14.81
N GLY A 426 26.12 -3.05 -13.69
CA GLY A 426 27.57 -2.86 -13.47
C GLY A 426 28.42 -3.84 -14.29
N GLU A 427 29.74 -3.63 -14.33
CA GLU A 427 30.70 -4.44 -15.11
C GLU A 427 30.63 -5.95 -14.84
N SER A 428 30.29 -6.34 -13.61
CA SER A 428 30.16 -7.73 -13.17
C SER A 428 28.70 -8.20 -13.04
N GLU A 429 27.73 -7.40 -13.46
CA GLU A 429 26.30 -7.70 -13.38
C GLU A 429 25.73 -7.92 -14.79
N GLY A 430 24.73 -8.79 -14.88
CA GLY A 430 24.05 -9.06 -16.13
C GLY A 430 22.65 -9.61 -15.95
N ILE A 431 21.90 -9.66 -17.05
CA ILE A 431 20.56 -10.25 -17.13
C ILE A 431 20.48 -11.25 -18.28
N TYR A 432 19.61 -12.25 -18.13
CA TYR A 432 19.25 -13.12 -19.24
C TYR A 432 18.07 -12.54 -20.01
N VAL A 433 18.24 -12.46 -21.32
CA VAL A 433 17.21 -11.97 -22.26
C VAL A 433 16.91 -13.04 -23.28
N ARG A 434 15.64 -13.19 -23.62
CA ARG A 434 15.15 -14.09 -24.65
C ARG A 434 14.40 -13.31 -25.70
N ASN A 435 14.75 -13.53 -26.96
CA ASN A 435 13.99 -12.99 -28.08
C ASN A 435 12.75 -13.87 -28.33
N THR A 436 11.58 -13.26 -28.35
CA THR A 436 10.27 -13.90 -28.54
C THR A 436 10.01 -14.32 -30.00
N GLN A 437 10.66 -13.67 -30.98
CA GLN A 437 10.57 -14.05 -32.39
C GLN A 437 11.52 -15.20 -32.74
N THR A 438 12.80 -15.09 -32.37
CA THR A 438 13.81 -16.09 -32.74
C THR A 438 13.94 -17.22 -31.72
N GLY A 439 13.46 -17.01 -30.49
CA GLY A 439 13.67 -17.92 -29.36
C GLY A 439 15.09 -17.90 -28.81
N GLU A 440 15.99 -17.05 -29.33
CA GLU A 440 17.38 -16.98 -28.93
C GLU A 440 17.51 -16.40 -27.52
N VAL A 441 18.29 -17.08 -26.67
CA VAL A 441 18.57 -16.65 -25.30
C VAL A 441 20.03 -16.26 -25.19
N ARG A 442 20.29 -15.08 -24.62
CA ARG A 442 21.65 -14.57 -24.37
C ARG A 442 21.76 -13.91 -23.01
N ALA A 443 22.99 -13.81 -22.51
CA ALA A 443 23.32 -13.04 -21.32
C ALA A 443 23.86 -11.66 -21.76
N VAL A 444 23.29 -10.59 -21.23
CA VAL A 444 23.77 -9.21 -21.43
C VAL A 444 24.44 -8.78 -20.13
N VAL A 445 25.70 -8.33 -20.20
CA VAL A 445 26.55 -8.04 -19.03
C VAL A 445 27.25 -6.69 -19.23
N GLY A 446 27.41 -5.92 -18.15
CA GLY A 446 28.36 -4.81 -18.09
C GLY A 446 27.87 -3.44 -18.55
N THR A 447 26.73 -3.34 -19.24
CA THR A 447 26.19 -2.07 -19.74
C THR A 447 24.71 -1.95 -19.43
N THR A 448 24.25 -0.74 -19.07
CA THR A 448 22.83 -0.42 -18.94
C THR A 448 22.07 -0.87 -20.18
N TYR A 449 21.06 -1.73 -20.00
CA TYR A 449 20.36 -2.37 -21.11
C TYR A 449 18.86 -2.22 -20.95
N MET A 450 18.20 -1.81 -22.03
CA MET A 450 16.75 -1.77 -22.16
C MET A 450 16.33 -2.88 -23.13
N LEU A 451 15.38 -3.71 -22.74
CA LEU A 451 14.86 -4.76 -23.60
C LEU A 451 14.26 -4.18 -24.89
N THR A 452 14.63 -4.75 -26.03
CA THR A 452 14.04 -4.43 -27.34
C THR A 452 12.62 -4.98 -27.46
N GLU A 453 11.79 -4.46 -28.36
CA GLU A 453 10.35 -4.77 -28.54
C GLU A 453 9.99 -6.27 -28.57
N TYR A 454 10.92 -7.14 -28.95
CA TYR A 454 10.74 -8.59 -28.99
C TYR A 454 11.52 -9.35 -27.92
N GLU A 455 12.18 -8.68 -26.99
CA GLU A 455 12.89 -9.32 -25.87
C GLU A 455 12.02 -9.38 -24.62
N GLU A 456 12.16 -10.49 -23.89
CA GLU A 456 11.61 -10.73 -22.56
C GLU A 456 12.73 -11.18 -21.61
N HIS A 457 12.53 -10.97 -20.30
CA HIS A 457 13.41 -11.54 -19.29
C HIS A 457 13.26 -13.06 -19.22
N TRP A 458 14.39 -13.77 -19.15
CA TRP A 458 14.41 -15.24 -19.13
C TRP A 458 14.95 -15.81 -17.83
N GLU A 459 14.16 -16.62 -17.14
CA GLU A 459 14.64 -17.31 -15.94
C GLU A 459 15.40 -18.58 -16.30
N LYS A 460 16.69 -18.61 -15.94
CA LYS A 460 17.49 -19.82 -16.05
C LYS A 460 17.16 -20.82 -14.96
N GLN A 461 16.75 -22.02 -15.38
CA GLN A 461 16.47 -23.12 -14.47
C GLN A 461 17.78 -23.82 -14.06
N ILE A 462 18.04 -23.86 -12.75
CA ILE A 462 19.22 -24.49 -12.14
C ILE A 462 18.75 -25.62 -11.21
N PRO A 463 19.48 -26.73 -11.08
CA PRO A 463 19.20 -27.74 -10.07
C PRO A 463 19.07 -27.13 -8.65
N PRO A 464 18.08 -27.56 -7.84
CA PRO A 464 17.76 -26.92 -6.56
C PRO A 464 18.93 -26.98 -5.58
N LYS A 465 19.76 -28.04 -5.65
CA LYS A 465 20.93 -28.18 -4.78
C LYS A 465 22.04 -27.20 -5.12
N VAL A 466 22.19 -26.82 -6.39
CA VAL A 466 23.17 -25.79 -6.81
C VAL A 466 22.71 -24.43 -6.34
N LYS A 467 21.41 -24.14 -6.43
CA LYS A 467 20.81 -22.92 -5.88
C LYS A 467 21.06 -22.78 -4.38
N GLU A 468 20.83 -23.85 -3.61
CA GLU A 468 21.14 -23.88 -2.16
C GLU A 468 22.63 -23.58 -1.87
N LEU A 469 23.55 -24.10 -2.69
CA LEU A 469 24.99 -23.87 -2.52
C LEU A 469 25.44 -22.46 -2.91
N LEU A 470 24.74 -21.83 -3.86
CA LEU A 470 24.96 -20.43 -4.22
C LEU A 470 24.41 -19.47 -3.15
N ASP A 471 23.28 -19.83 -2.53
CA ASP A 471 22.61 -19.05 -1.49
C ASP A 471 23.28 -19.22 -0.10
N SER A 472 23.97 -20.34 0.15
CA SER A 472 24.63 -20.57 1.44
C SER A 472 25.91 -19.72 1.57
N ASP A 473 25.83 -18.66 2.39
CA ASP A 473 26.86 -17.66 2.77
C ASP A 473 28.24 -18.21 3.21
N LYS A 474 28.97 -18.89 2.32
CA LYS A 474 30.41 -19.20 2.46
C LYS A 474 31.24 -18.77 1.25
N VAL A 475 30.59 -18.22 0.24
CA VAL A 475 31.21 -17.59 -0.92
C VAL A 475 30.81 -16.11 -0.86
N PRO A 476 31.73 -15.13 -0.96
CA PRO A 476 31.33 -13.74 -1.12
C PRO A 476 30.64 -13.64 -2.48
N THR A 477 29.32 -13.71 -2.52
CA THR A 477 28.57 -13.32 -3.70
C THR A 477 28.43 -11.81 -3.62
N LEU A 478 29.19 -11.09 -4.45
CA LEU A 478 28.76 -9.75 -4.82
C LEU A 478 27.40 -9.91 -5.52
N ASN A 479 26.39 -9.21 -4.99
CA ASN A 479 25.20 -8.77 -5.74
C ASN A 479 23.99 -9.72 -5.85
N TRP A 480 23.74 -10.63 -4.89
CA TRP A 480 22.36 -11.18 -4.76
C TRP A 480 21.42 -10.20 -4.04
N SER A 481 21.93 -9.43 -3.08
CA SER A 481 21.14 -8.57 -2.19
C SER A 481 20.42 -7.42 -2.91
N ARG A 482 21.01 -6.82 -3.95
CA ARG A 482 20.43 -5.68 -4.68
C ARG A 482 19.20 -6.06 -5.53
N PHE A 483 19.22 -7.24 -6.15
CA PHE A 483 18.06 -7.77 -6.87
C PHE A 483 16.99 -8.32 -5.92
N GLN A 484 17.37 -8.75 -4.71
CA GLN A 484 16.44 -9.10 -3.63
C GLN A 484 15.69 -7.88 -3.10
N GLU A 485 16.37 -6.75 -2.91
CA GLU A 485 15.73 -5.48 -2.55
C GLU A 485 14.75 -5.02 -3.65
N LEU A 486 15.10 -5.13 -4.95
CA LEU A 486 14.16 -4.91 -6.06
C LEU A 486 13.01 -5.93 -6.10
N ARG A 487 13.20 -7.11 -5.52
CA ARG A 487 12.17 -8.14 -5.37
C ARG A 487 11.15 -7.78 -4.28
N ASP A 488 11.58 -7.07 -3.23
CA ASP A 488 10.75 -6.75 -2.08
C ASP A 488 10.25 -5.29 -2.07
N THR A 489 10.84 -4.38 -2.85
CA THR A 489 10.51 -2.94 -2.86
C THR A 489 9.46 -2.49 -3.89
N ARG A 490 8.47 -3.32 -4.19
CA ARG A 490 7.21 -2.83 -4.80
C ARG A 490 6.00 -3.50 -4.14
N ALA A 491 5.54 -2.88 -3.05
CA ALA A 491 4.11 -2.86 -2.76
C ALA A 491 3.38 -2.23 -3.98
N PRO A 492 2.13 -2.65 -4.29
CA PRO A 492 1.39 -2.07 -5.41
C PRO A 492 1.38 -0.55 -5.26
N LEU A 493 1.77 0.15 -6.34
CA LEU A 493 1.86 1.60 -6.42
C LEU A 493 0.44 2.21 -6.45
N ALA A 494 -0.34 1.97 -5.41
CA ALA A 494 -1.63 2.60 -5.13
C ALA A 494 -1.47 3.86 -4.26
N ALA A 495 -0.25 4.35 -4.05
CA ALA A 495 0.05 5.36 -3.03
C ALA A 495 0.59 6.71 -3.58
N TYR A 496 0.43 7.03 -4.87
CA TYR A 496 0.84 8.34 -5.41
C TYR A 496 -0.31 9.27 -5.83
N TYR A 497 -1.55 8.95 -5.41
CA TYR A 497 -2.67 9.90 -5.45
C TYR A 497 -3.45 9.86 -4.12
N GLN A 498 -2.80 10.24 -3.03
CA GLN A 498 -3.50 10.62 -1.80
C GLN A 498 -2.92 11.92 -1.28
N THR A 499 -3.36 13.01 -1.89
CA THR A 499 -3.32 14.32 -1.26
C THR A 499 -4.21 14.29 -0.02
N GLU A 500 -3.68 14.90 1.04
CA GLU A 500 -4.13 14.84 2.42
C GLU A 500 -5.59 15.28 2.61
N ALA A 501 -6.38 14.45 3.31
CA ALA A 501 -7.60 14.87 3.98
C ALA A 501 -7.60 14.33 5.41
N SER A 502 -6.94 15.06 6.30
CA SER A 502 -7.02 14.88 7.75
C SER A 502 -8.41 15.33 8.25
N GLY A 503 -9.20 14.40 8.79
CA GLY A 503 -10.53 14.72 9.35
C GLY A 503 -11.11 13.58 10.19
N ARG A 504 -10.77 13.57 11.47
CA ARG A 504 -11.23 12.66 12.53
C ARG A 504 -12.75 12.71 12.72
N VAL A 505 -13.47 11.59 12.60
CA VAL A 505 -14.84 11.47 13.15
C VAL A 505 -15.10 10.09 13.76
N MET A 506 -15.50 10.13 15.03
CA MET A 506 -16.00 9.04 15.86
C MET A 506 -17.43 8.64 15.47
N LEU A 507 -17.74 7.35 15.64
CA LEU A 507 -19.07 6.77 15.51
C LEU A 507 -20.16 7.53 16.30
N GLY A 508 -21.30 7.73 15.65
CA GLY A 508 -22.55 8.18 16.26
C GLY A 508 -23.69 8.23 15.25
N SER A 509 -24.59 7.24 15.32
CA SER A 509 -25.83 7.10 14.56
C SER A 509 -26.80 8.27 14.78
N LEU A 510 -27.54 8.70 13.73
CA LEU A 510 -29.00 8.88 13.70
C LEU A 510 -29.45 9.59 12.38
N CYS A 511 -30.27 8.88 11.60
CA CYS A 511 -31.47 9.29 10.84
C CYS A 511 -31.53 10.65 10.10
N GLY A 512 -31.87 10.62 8.81
CA GLY A 512 -32.53 11.73 8.10
C GLY A 512 -32.32 11.74 6.58
N ASP A 513 -33.33 11.28 5.84
CA ASP A 513 -33.38 11.23 4.38
C ASP A 513 -33.24 12.61 3.71
N THR A 514 -32.28 12.74 2.79
CA THR A 514 -32.36 13.65 1.63
C THR A 514 -31.57 13.05 0.47
N TYR A 515 -32.27 12.69 -0.62
CA TYR A 515 -31.67 12.26 -1.88
C TYR A 515 -30.93 13.45 -2.51
N SER A 516 -29.61 13.34 -2.59
CA SER A 516 -28.76 14.16 -3.45
C SER A 516 -28.01 13.24 -4.40
N LEU A 517 -28.16 13.52 -5.70
CA LEU A 517 -27.55 12.78 -6.80
C LEU A 517 -26.03 12.71 -6.60
N ALA A 518 -25.52 11.48 -6.59
CA ALA A 518 -24.11 11.17 -6.48
C ALA A 518 -23.33 11.92 -7.57
N HIS A 519 -22.33 12.71 -7.16
CA HIS A 519 -21.22 13.02 -8.05
C HIS A 519 -20.55 11.70 -8.43
N ASP A 520 -20.61 11.38 -9.72
CA ASP A 520 -19.76 10.38 -10.34
C ASP A 520 -18.32 10.63 -9.89
N GLN A 521 -17.76 9.66 -9.18
CA GLN A 521 -16.32 9.55 -9.07
C GLN A 521 -15.77 9.46 -10.52
N PRO A 522 -14.68 10.16 -10.86
CA PRO A 522 -14.05 9.92 -12.15
C PRO A 522 -13.74 8.41 -12.24
N PRO A 523 -14.12 7.73 -13.34
CA PRO A 523 -13.84 6.32 -13.48
C PRO A 523 -12.33 6.10 -13.33
N ALA A 524 -11.94 5.17 -12.47
CA ALA A 524 -10.54 4.78 -12.34
C ALA A 524 -9.96 4.46 -13.73
N PRO A 525 -8.73 4.90 -14.06
CA PRO A 525 -8.14 4.62 -15.37
C PRO A 525 -8.12 3.11 -15.58
N ARG A 526 -8.86 2.65 -16.59
CA ARG A 526 -9.03 1.21 -16.89
C ARG A 526 -7.78 0.55 -17.47
N PHE A 527 -6.75 1.33 -17.79
CA PHE A 527 -5.49 0.82 -18.33
C PHE A 527 -4.44 0.69 -17.23
N PHE A 528 -4.43 -0.45 -16.55
CA PHE A 528 -3.26 -0.89 -15.82
C PHE A 528 -2.26 -1.42 -16.86
N ILE A 529 -1.34 -0.57 -17.31
CA ILE A 529 -0.22 -1.04 -18.14
C ILE A 529 0.60 -1.96 -17.24
N PRO A 530 0.77 -3.24 -17.59
CA PRO A 530 1.58 -4.14 -16.80
C PRO A 530 3.01 -3.60 -16.70
N ASP A 531 3.50 -3.46 -15.47
CA ASP A 531 4.92 -3.24 -15.23
C ASP A 531 5.71 -4.45 -15.75
N GLU A 532 6.87 -4.17 -16.34
CA GLU A 532 7.82 -5.17 -16.82
C GLU A 532 8.12 -6.23 -15.72
N PRO A 533 8.11 -7.54 -16.06
CA PRO A 533 8.44 -8.60 -15.10
C PRO A 533 9.87 -8.41 -14.57
N LYS A 534 10.11 -8.83 -13.32
CA LYS A 534 11.40 -8.60 -12.66
C LYS A 534 12.57 -9.19 -13.46
N PRO A 535 13.69 -8.46 -13.61
CA PRO A 535 14.86 -8.97 -14.30
C PRO A 535 15.43 -10.19 -13.57
N PHE A 536 15.79 -11.21 -14.34
CA PHE A 536 16.50 -12.37 -13.83
C PHE A 536 18.01 -12.14 -13.96
N PRO A 537 18.73 -11.94 -12.83
CA PRO A 537 20.16 -11.72 -12.88
C PRO A 537 20.89 -12.96 -13.39
N VAL A 538 22.02 -12.72 -14.03
CA VAL A 538 22.91 -13.79 -14.46
C VAL A 538 23.53 -14.45 -13.23
N ILE A 539 23.65 -15.78 -13.29
CA ILE A 539 24.24 -16.54 -12.19
C ILE A 539 25.76 -16.41 -12.26
N SER A 540 26.34 -15.83 -11.22
CA SER A 540 27.77 -15.68 -11.05
C SER A 540 28.28 -16.42 -9.81
N LEU A 541 29.49 -16.96 -9.89
CA LEU A 541 30.19 -17.61 -8.77
C LEU A 541 31.59 -17.02 -8.64
N GLN A 542 31.93 -16.49 -7.47
CA GLN A 542 33.30 -16.09 -7.16
C GLN A 542 34.12 -17.32 -6.79
N VAL A 543 35.06 -17.71 -7.66
CA VAL A 543 35.90 -18.89 -7.42
C VAL A 543 37.00 -18.52 -6.42
N PRO A 544 37.13 -19.22 -5.28
CA PRO A 544 38.18 -18.95 -4.30
C PRO A 544 39.59 -19.18 -4.86
N HIS A 545 40.60 -18.66 -4.17
CA HIS A 545 42.00 -18.99 -4.45
C HIS A 545 42.23 -20.51 -4.34
N ASN A 546 43.12 -21.04 -5.20
CA ASN A 546 43.44 -22.48 -5.27
C ASN A 546 42.19 -23.36 -5.44
N ALA A 547 41.20 -22.88 -6.18
CA ALA A 547 40.04 -23.67 -6.56
C ALA A 547 39.85 -23.65 -8.08
N GLY A 548 39.28 -24.72 -8.60
CA GLY A 548 38.82 -24.82 -9.99
C GLY A 548 37.32 -25.07 -10.03
N VAL A 549 36.64 -24.52 -11.02
CA VAL A 549 35.23 -24.81 -11.31
C VAL A 549 35.14 -25.34 -12.72
N GLN A 550 34.40 -26.44 -12.90
CA GLN A 550 34.05 -26.94 -14.22
C GLN A 550 32.65 -26.47 -14.59
N ILE A 551 32.53 -25.95 -15.81
CA ILE A 551 31.31 -25.42 -16.39
C ILE A 551 31.07 -26.17 -17.69
N ASN A 552 29.89 -26.75 -17.83
CA ASN A 552 29.50 -27.48 -19.04
C ASN A 552 28.42 -26.72 -19.77
N ASP A 553 28.68 -26.37 -21.03
CA ASP A 553 27.64 -25.90 -21.95
C ASP A 553 26.96 -27.11 -22.60
N TYR A 554 25.69 -27.34 -22.27
CA TYR A 554 24.93 -28.47 -22.80
C TYR A 554 24.52 -28.29 -24.27
N LYS A 555 24.51 -27.06 -24.78
CA LYS A 555 24.12 -26.81 -26.18
C LYS A 555 25.27 -27.07 -27.13
N SER A 556 26.48 -26.62 -26.79
CA SER A 556 27.69 -26.86 -27.58
C SER A 556 28.43 -28.14 -27.18
N ASN A 557 28.06 -28.76 -26.06
CA ASN A 557 28.72 -29.91 -25.45
C ASN A 557 30.22 -29.67 -25.17
N ILE A 558 30.55 -28.44 -24.77
CA ILE A 558 31.91 -28.01 -24.43
C ILE A 558 31.99 -27.82 -22.91
N SER A 559 32.98 -28.46 -22.29
CA SER A 559 33.39 -28.21 -20.91
C SER A 559 34.51 -27.18 -20.89
N ARG A 560 34.46 -26.26 -19.93
CA ARG A 560 35.58 -25.38 -19.59
C ARG A 560 35.84 -25.40 -18.10
N VAL A 561 37.11 -25.32 -17.73
CA VAL A 561 37.56 -25.23 -16.35
C VAL A 561 38.12 -23.85 -16.11
N GLU A 562 37.58 -23.16 -15.12
CA GLU A 562 38.03 -21.84 -14.71
C GLU A 562 38.73 -21.92 -13.34
N PHE A 563 39.93 -21.36 -13.26
CA PHE A 563 40.74 -21.34 -12.03
C PHE A 563 40.58 -20.00 -11.31
N GLY A 564 40.49 -20.05 -9.98
CA GLY A 564 40.38 -18.87 -9.13
C GLY A 564 41.72 -18.16 -8.90
N PRO A 565 41.71 -16.88 -8.51
CA PRO A 565 40.54 -16.08 -8.12
C PRO A 565 39.89 -15.33 -9.30
N THR A 566 38.76 -15.82 -9.79
CA THR A 566 38.04 -15.22 -10.94
C THR A 566 36.54 -15.27 -10.69
N LEU A 567 35.80 -14.25 -11.14
CA LEU A 567 34.35 -14.27 -11.17
C LEU A 567 33.87 -15.00 -12.42
N VAL A 568 33.21 -16.13 -12.24
CA VAL A 568 32.63 -16.89 -13.33
C VAL A 568 31.18 -16.47 -13.52
N ILE A 569 30.80 -16.15 -14.75
CA ILE A 569 29.44 -15.78 -15.15
C ILE A 569 28.93 -16.87 -16.09
N LEU A 570 27.80 -17.50 -15.75
CA LEU A 570 27.26 -18.57 -16.57
C LEU A 570 26.53 -18.04 -17.80
N GLY A 571 26.82 -18.60 -18.97
CA GLY A 571 26.01 -18.47 -20.18
C GLY A 571 24.62 -19.09 -20.03
N PRO A 572 23.68 -18.84 -20.96
CA PRO A 572 22.29 -19.33 -20.87
C PRO A 572 22.16 -20.85 -20.73
N HIS A 573 23.01 -21.59 -21.45
CA HIS A 573 22.98 -23.05 -21.53
C HIS A 573 24.10 -23.74 -20.73
N GLU A 574 24.89 -22.95 -20.00
CA GLU A 574 25.97 -23.45 -19.15
C GLU A 574 25.45 -23.89 -17.77
N GLN A 575 26.02 -24.93 -17.17
CA GLN A 575 25.77 -25.24 -15.76
C GLN A 575 27.06 -25.62 -15.04
N PHE A 576 27.07 -25.42 -13.72
CA PHE A 576 28.15 -25.89 -12.86
C PHE A 576 28.11 -27.41 -12.72
N THR A 577 29.27 -28.05 -12.83
CA THR A 577 29.42 -29.46 -12.44
C THR A 577 29.39 -29.59 -10.92
N LEU A 578 28.37 -30.28 -10.40
CA LEU A 578 28.25 -30.54 -8.97
C LEU A 578 29.21 -31.65 -8.54
N LEU A 579 30.14 -31.33 -7.65
CA LEU A 579 31.02 -32.32 -7.02
C LEU A 579 30.36 -32.91 -5.78
N SER A 580 30.53 -34.22 -5.60
CA SER A 580 29.93 -34.95 -4.50
C SER A 580 31.00 -35.78 -3.79
N LEU A 581 31.61 -35.17 -2.78
CA LEU A 581 32.79 -35.67 -2.08
C LEU A 581 32.43 -36.50 -0.84
N SER A 582 33.26 -37.49 -0.54
CA SER A 582 33.22 -38.28 0.70
C SER A 582 33.67 -37.49 1.91
N ALA A 583 32.94 -37.59 3.03
CA ALA A 583 33.30 -36.92 4.29
C ALA A 583 32.91 -37.72 5.53
N GLY A 584 33.42 -37.30 6.70
CA GLY A 584 33.22 -37.97 7.99
C GLY A 584 34.33 -38.94 8.38
N LYS A 585 34.20 -39.51 9.59
CA LYS A 585 35.08 -40.54 10.17
C LYS A 585 34.17 -41.65 10.76
N PRO A 586 34.01 -42.83 10.11
CA PRO A 586 34.58 -43.23 8.82
C PRO A 586 34.00 -42.43 7.64
N LYS A 587 34.71 -42.44 6.50
CA LYS A 587 34.29 -41.75 5.29
C LYS A 587 32.95 -42.29 4.76
N ARG A 588 31.98 -41.41 4.62
CA ARG A 588 30.69 -41.69 3.98
C ARG A 588 30.68 -41.05 2.59
N PRO A 589 30.30 -41.79 1.54
CA PRO A 589 30.20 -41.25 0.19
C PRO A 589 29.07 -40.22 0.10
N HIS A 590 29.22 -39.27 -0.83
CA HIS A 590 28.24 -38.22 -1.13
C HIS A 590 27.83 -37.33 0.06
N ALA A 591 28.71 -37.17 1.05
CA ALA A 591 28.40 -36.42 2.27
C ALA A 591 28.56 -34.90 2.10
N ILE A 592 29.52 -34.45 1.30
CA ILE A 592 29.74 -33.04 0.99
C ILE A 592 29.43 -32.82 -0.49
N LYS A 593 28.68 -31.75 -0.78
CA LYS A 593 28.46 -31.30 -2.15
C LYS A 593 29.10 -29.92 -2.31
N SER A 594 29.90 -29.73 -3.36
CA SER A 594 30.57 -28.46 -3.64
C SER A 594 30.48 -28.10 -5.12
N LEU A 595 30.54 -26.80 -5.44
CA LEU A 595 30.53 -26.29 -6.82
C LEU A 595 31.95 -26.12 -7.40
N TYR A 596 32.95 -26.00 -6.53
CA TYR A 596 34.35 -25.90 -6.90
C TYR A 596 35.16 -27.04 -6.28
N LEU A 597 36.24 -27.41 -6.97
CA LEU A 597 37.27 -28.34 -6.52
C LEU A 597 38.38 -27.54 -5.85
N LEU A 598 38.72 -27.87 -4.60
CA LEU A 598 39.90 -27.31 -3.95
C LEU A 598 41.15 -28.03 -4.47
N LEU A 599 42.14 -27.26 -4.92
CA LEU A 599 43.37 -27.78 -5.54
C LEU A 599 44.47 -28.05 -4.50
N GLY A 600 44.32 -27.56 -3.27
CA GLY A 600 45.27 -27.74 -2.17
C GLY A 600 46.37 -26.66 -2.13
N PRO A 601 47.43 -26.83 -1.31
CA PRO A 601 47.68 -27.96 -0.42
C PRO A 601 46.68 -28.04 0.73
N ASP A 602 46.15 -29.24 1.00
CA ASP A 602 45.22 -29.50 2.10
C ASP A 602 45.39 -30.96 2.60
N PHE A 603 44.63 -31.36 3.61
CA PHE A 603 44.66 -32.73 4.14
C PHE A 603 43.25 -33.26 4.41
N PHE A 604 43.06 -34.56 4.24
CA PHE A 604 41.85 -35.24 4.71
C PHE A 604 42.18 -36.40 5.62
N THR A 605 41.35 -36.58 6.64
CA THR A 605 41.49 -37.64 7.63
C THR A 605 40.57 -38.81 7.35
N ASP A 606 41.04 -40.03 7.60
CA ASP A 606 40.30 -41.28 7.45
C ASP A 606 40.47 -42.19 8.68
N SER A 607 39.56 -43.16 8.84
CA SER A 607 39.60 -44.18 9.88
C SER A 607 39.54 -45.56 9.23
N VAL A 608 40.65 -46.28 9.23
CA VAL A 608 40.78 -47.59 8.58
C VAL A 608 40.90 -48.67 9.65
N VAL A 609 40.01 -49.66 9.60
CA VAL A 609 40.14 -50.88 10.42
C VAL A 609 40.97 -51.90 9.64
N VAL A 610 42.03 -52.39 10.26
CA VAL A 610 43.00 -53.35 9.70
C VAL A 610 43.13 -54.56 10.61
N GLU A 611 43.60 -55.66 10.04
CA GLU A 611 43.89 -56.90 10.76
C GLU A 611 45.33 -57.31 10.46
N THR A 612 46.11 -57.61 11.49
CA THR A 612 47.51 -58.09 11.36
C THR A 612 47.55 -59.59 11.06
N ALA A 613 48.71 -60.14 10.72
CA ALA A 613 48.92 -61.58 10.54
C ALA A 613 48.50 -62.41 11.78
N ASP A 614 48.64 -61.84 12.98
CA ASP A 614 48.28 -62.49 14.25
C ASP A 614 46.79 -62.28 14.63
N HIS A 615 45.94 -61.88 13.68
CA HIS A 615 44.52 -61.58 13.88
C HIS A 615 44.21 -60.46 14.89
N ALA A 616 45.17 -59.58 15.20
CA ALA A 616 44.91 -58.39 16.00
C ALA A 616 44.17 -57.34 15.15
N ARG A 617 42.97 -56.96 15.58
CA ARG A 617 42.17 -55.91 14.95
C ARG A 617 42.55 -54.54 15.47
N LEU A 618 43.00 -53.67 14.56
CA LEU A 618 43.44 -52.32 14.87
C LEU A 618 42.61 -51.30 14.11
N SER A 619 42.27 -50.21 14.77
CA SER A 619 41.72 -49.01 14.16
C SER A 619 42.84 -47.99 13.99
N LEU A 620 43.09 -47.58 12.75
CA LEU A 620 44.08 -46.58 12.37
C LEU A 620 43.37 -45.28 12.01
N GLN A 621 43.71 -44.20 12.69
CA GLN A 621 43.33 -42.86 12.27
C GLN A 621 44.48 -42.23 11.50
N LEU A 622 44.23 -41.92 10.25
CA LEU A 622 45.24 -41.47 9.29
C LEU A 622 44.85 -40.11 8.74
N SER A 623 45.84 -39.29 8.45
CA SER A 623 45.69 -38.05 7.71
C SER A 623 46.55 -38.12 6.46
N TYR A 624 45.96 -37.81 5.31
CA TYR A 624 46.65 -37.78 4.04
C TYR A 624 46.81 -36.33 3.62
N ASN A 625 48.05 -35.88 3.44
CA ASN A 625 48.37 -34.56 2.91
C ASN A 625 48.37 -34.66 1.39
N TRP A 626 47.64 -33.78 0.73
CA TRP A 626 47.39 -33.86 -0.70
C TRP A 626 47.42 -32.49 -1.38
N SER A 627 47.73 -32.51 -2.67
CA SER A 627 47.68 -31.34 -3.56
C SER A 627 47.47 -31.83 -4.99
N PHE A 628 46.74 -31.08 -5.80
CA PHE A 628 46.66 -31.33 -7.24
C PHE A 628 47.85 -30.73 -7.97
N ASP A 629 48.42 -31.47 -8.90
CA ASP A 629 49.44 -30.93 -9.81
C ASP A 629 48.76 -30.15 -10.94
N THR A 630 48.86 -28.82 -10.85
CA THR A 630 48.18 -27.87 -11.74
C THR A 630 49.11 -27.25 -12.78
N SER A 631 50.40 -27.60 -12.77
CA SER A 631 51.44 -26.97 -13.61
C SER A 631 51.10 -26.98 -15.11
N ASP A 632 50.67 -28.11 -15.66
CA ASP A 632 50.24 -28.21 -17.06
C ASP A 632 48.80 -27.73 -17.28
N ALA A 633 47.95 -27.86 -16.26
CA ALA A 633 46.51 -27.63 -16.35
C ALA A 633 46.11 -26.16 -16.53
N LEU A 634 46.98 -25.20 -16.15
CA LEU A 634 46.75 -23.79 -16.44
C LEU A 634 46.92 -23.44 -17.93
N THR A 635 47.66 -24.25 -18.68
CA THR A 635 48.05 -23.96 -20.07
C THR A 635 47.29 -24.80 -21.09
N ASP A 636 46.93 -26.04 -20.74
CA ASP A 636 46.20 -26.96 -21.62
C ASP A 636 44.80 -27.27 -21.07
N PRO A 637 43.72 -26.86 -21.77
CA PRO A 637 42.34 -27.20 -21.41
C PRO A 637 42.08 -28.70 -21.27
N GLY A 638 42.75 -29.54 -22.08
CA GLY A 638 42.58 -30.99 -22.03
C GLY A 638 43.13 -31.63 -20.75
N GLU A 639 44.12 -31.01 -20.13
CA GLU A 639 44.65 -31.44 -18.83
C GLU A 639 43.83 -30.90 -17.66
N ALA A 640 43.20 -29.74 -17.82
CA ALA A 640 42.29 -29.17 -16.82
C ALA A 640 41.04 -30.05 -16.61
N ASP A 641 40.47 -30.60 -17.69
CA ASP A 641 39.33 -31.51 -17.60
C ASP A 641 39.65 -32.80 -16.83
N LYS A 642 40.91 -33.26 -16.84
CA LYS A 642 41.32 -34.44 -16.07
C LYS A 642 41.20 -34.23 -14.56
N LEU A 643 41.30 -33.00 -14.05
CA LEU A 643 41.12 -32.73 -12.61
C LEU A 643 39.72 -33.12 -12.12
N PHE A 644 38.73 -33.05 -13.01
CA PHE A 644 37.32 -33.36 -12.73
C PHE A 644 36.89 -34.75 -13.18
N SER A 645 37.81 -35.57 -13.70
CA SER A 645 37.51 -36.93 -14.18
C SER A 645 36.97 -37.83 -13.07
N VAL A 646 37.48 -37.65 -11.85
CA VAL A 646 37.07 -38.40 -10.65
C VAL A 646 36.12 -37.55 -9.81
N SER A 647 34.85 -37.94 -9.77
CA SER A 647 33.79 -37.20 -9.07
C SER A 647 33.93 -37.16 -7.54
N ASP A 648 34.51 -38.20 -6.94
CA ASP A 648 34.80 -38.29 -5.50
C ASP A 648 36.27 -38.66 -5.27
N PHE A 649 37.17 -37.70 -5.53
CA PHE A 649 38.60 -37.93 -5.38
C PHE A 649 38.99 -38.30 -3.94
N VAL A 650 38.32 -37.74 -2.92
CA VAL A 650 38.60 -38.03 -1.50
C VAL A 650 38.23 -39.48 -1.18
N GLY A 651 37.03 -39.91 -1.58
CA GLY A 651 36.54 -41.27 -1.34
C GLY A 651 37.40 -42.31 -2.04
N ASP A 652 37.73 -42.08 -3.31
CA ASP A 652 38.51 -43.03 -4.09
C ASP A 652 39.97 -43.11 -3.60
N SER A 653 40.56 -41.97 -3.24
CA SER A 653 41.90 -41.92 -2.64
C SER A 653 41.95 -42.64 -1.29
N CYS A 654 41.00 -42.38 -0.39
CA CYS A 654 40.92 -43.09 0.88
C CYS A 654 40.73 -44.60 0.68
N LYS A 655 39.87 -45.00 -0.27
CA LYS A 655 39.62 -46.42 -0.56
C LYS A 655 40.86 -47.12 -1.10
N ALA A 656 41.57 -46.49 -2.04
CA ALA A 656 42.83 -47.01 -2.59
C ALA A 656 43.91 -47.13 -1.50
N MET A 657 44.08 -46.09 -0.67
CA MET A 657 45.05 -46.10 0.42
C MET A 657 44.69 -47.13 1.50
N ALA A 658 43.44 -47.18 1.94
CA ALA A 658 42.97 -48.17 2.91
C ALA A 658 43.17 -49.61 2.41
N SER A 659 42.98 -49.86 1.12
CA SER A 659 43.26 -51.17 0.50
C SER A 659 44.74 -51.53 0.58
N ARG A 660 45.64 -50.58 0.26
CA ARG A 660 47.09 -50.79 0.35
C ARG A 660 47.57 -51.03 1.76
N ILE A 661 47.08 -50.25 2.72
CA ILE A 661 47.43 -50.40 4.13
C ILE A 661 46.94 -51.75 4.66
N ARG A 662 45.68 -52.14 4.39
CA ARG A 662 45.16 -53.45 4.78
C ARG A 662 46.00 -54.59 4.21
N GLY A 663 46.37 -54.51 2.93
CA GLY A 663 47.23 -55.50 2.29
C GLY A 663 48.61 -55.62 2.94
N ALA A 664 49.24 -54.50 3.28
CA ALA A 664 50.56 -54.50 3.93
C ALA A 664 50.49 -55.00 5.39
N VAL A 665 49.52 -54.52 6.18
CA VAL A 665 49.40 -54.87 7.60
C VAL A 665 49.03 -56.34 7.79
N ALA A 666 48.23 -56.92 6.90
CA ALA A 666 47.87 -58.34 6.96
C ALA A 666 49.08 -59.29 6.83
N THR A 667 50.21 -58.82 6.29
CA THR A 667 51.44 -59.62 6.14
C THR A 667 52.38 -59.55 7.35
N VAL A 668 52.09 -58.67 8.31
CA VAL A 668 53.00 -58.36 9.43
C VAL A 668 52.36 -58.71 10.76
N CYS A 669 53.14 -59.26 11.68
CA CYS A 669 52.74 -59.53 13.07
C CYS A 669 52.52 -58.23 13.87
N PHE A 670 51.69 -58.29 14.92
CA PHE A 670 51.29 -57.11 15.70
C PHE A 670 52.49 -56.37 16.32
N ASP A 671 53.44 -57.07 16.95
CA ASP A 671 54.60 -56.44 17.61
C ASP A 671 55.51 -55.70 16.61
N THR A 672 55.73 -56.31 15.43
CA THR A 672 56.53 -55.69 14.36
C THR A 672 55.82 -54.47 13.81
N PHE A 673 54.50 -54.54 13.66
CA PHE A 673 53.69 -53.41 13.25
C PHE A 673 53.69 -52.30 14.30
N HIS A 674 53.55 -52.61 15.59
CA HIS A 674 53.55 -51.63 16.67
C HIS A 674 54.86 -50.83 16.74
N LYS A 675 56.02 -51.48 16.54
CA LYS A 675 57.33 -50.83 16.53
C LYS A 675 57.61 -50.02 15.25
N ASN A 676 57.13 -50.49 14.09
CA ASN A 676 57.48 -49.93 12.77
C ASN A 676 56.29 -49.35 11.99
N SER A 677 55.18 -49.03 12.67
CA SER A 677 53.91 -48.61 12.07
C SER A 677 54.09 -47.45 11.08
N ALA A 678 54.87 -46.43 11.46
CA ALA A 678 55.20 -45.28 10.63
C ALA A 678 55.81 -45.67 9.28
N ARG A 679 56.82 -46.55 9.29
CA ARG A 679 57.51 -46.98 8.07
C ARG A 679 56.62 -47.89 7.22
N ILE A 680 55.90 -48.82 7.84
CA ILE A 680 55.05 -49.79 7.12
C ILE A 680 53.91 -49.07 6.40
N ILE A 681 53.21 -48.16 7.08
CA ILE A 681 52.09 -47.41 6.49
C ILE A 681 52.59 -46.47 5.39
N ARG A 682 53.66 -45.70 5.61
CA ARG A 682 54.21 -44.82 4.57
C ARG A 682 54.71 -45.59 3.36
N ALA A 683 55.38 -46.73 3.56
CA ALA A 683 55.83 -47.60 2.48
C ALA A 683 54.65 -48.21 1.70
N ALA A 684 53.57 -48.57 2.37
CA ALA A 684 52.36 -49.11 1.74
C ALA A 684 51.63 -48.05 0.89
N CYS A 685 51.54 -46.81 1.37
CA CYS A 685 50.85 -45.73 0.67
C CYS A 685 51.68 -45.17 -0.49
N LEU A 686 52.93 -44.76 -0.22
CA LEU A 686 53.79 -44.02 -1.17
C LEU A 686 54.57 -44.96 -2.11
N GLY A 687 54.73 -46.22 -1.72
CA GLY A 687 55.55 -47.20 -2.43
C GLY A 687 57.04 -47.07 -2.09
N LEU A 688 57.80 -48.11 -2.46
CA LEU A 688 59.26 -48.13 -2.32
C LEU A 688 59.93 -47.78 -3.65
N THR A 689 61.07 -47.10 -3.55
CA THR A 689 62.03 -46.94 -4.64
C THR A 689 62.79 -48.24 -4.87
N LYS A 690 63.50 -48.37 -6.01
CA LYS A 690 64.35 -49.53 -6.32
C LYS A 690 65.45 -49.76 -5.28
N GLU A 691 65.77 -48.73 -4.49
CA GLU A 691 66.77 -48.73 -3.42
C GLU A 691 66.17 -49.05 -2.03
N GLY A 692 64.87 -49.36 -1.95
CA GLY A 692 64.19 -49.67 -0.68
C GLY A 692 63.88 -48.46 0.20
N LYS A 693 64.09 -47.23 -0.28
CA LYS A 693 63.62 -45.99 0.39
C LYS A 693 62.17 -45.69 0.03
N VAL A 694 61.41 -45.15 0.98
CA VAL A 694 60.03 -44.72 0.77
C VAL A 694 60.03 -43.51 -0.18
N ARG A 695 59.11 -43.47 -1.15
CA ARG A 695 58.95 -42.33 -2.05
C ARG A 695 58.39 -41.11 -1.31
N ASP A 696 58.69 -39.92 -1.80
CA ASP A 696 58.20 -38.67 -1.19
C ASP A 696 56.75 -38.37 -1.54
N SER A 697 56.24 -38.85 -2.68
CA SER A 697 54.85 -38.64 -3.08
C SER A 697 54.30 -39.81 -3.89
N TYR A 698 52.96 -39.90 -3.91
CA TYR A 698 52.21 -40.82 -4.74
C TYR A 698 51.23 -40.05 -5.62
N VAL A 699 51.31 -40.26 -6.93
CA VAL A 699 50.48 -39.57 -7.92
C VAL A 699 49.39 -40.51 -8.43
N PHE A 700 48.15 -40.05 -8.40
CA PHE A 700 47.04 -40.68 -9.11
C PHE A 700 47.01 -40.18 -10.56
N PRO A 701 47.20 -41.06 -11.56
CA PRO A 701 47.29 -40.64 -12.96
C PRO A 701 45.95 -40.15 -13.53
N GLU A 702 44.82 -40.57 -12.94
CA GLU A 702 43.47 -40.30 -13.47
C GLU A 702 43.04 -38.85 -13.27
N ASN A 703 43.36 -38.27 -12.11
CA ASN A 703 42.97 -36.91 -11.72
C ASN A 703 44.14 -36.02 -11.28
N ARG A 704 45.39 -36.48 -11.48
CA ARG A 704 46.63 -35.77 -11.09
C ARG A 704 46.68 -35.39 -9.59
N LEU A 705 45.95 -36.10 -8.74
CA LEU A 705 46.04 -35.92 -7.29
C LEU A 705 47.38 -36.46 -6.79
N VAL A 706 48.10 -35.65 -6.03
CA VAL A 706 49.37 -36.02 -5.42
C VAL A 706 49.18 -36.13 -3.91
N ILE A 707 49.41 -37.33 -3.36
CA ILE A 707 49.56 -37.52 -1.90
C ILE A 707 51.03 -37.27 -1.57
N THR A 708 51.30 -36.21 -0.81
CA THR A 708 52.65 -35.78 -0.41
C THR A 708 53.09 -36.40 0.92
N GLY A 709 52.14 -36.82 1.76
CA GLY A 709 52.46 -37.37 3.07
C GLY A 709 51.31 -38.13 3.70
N VAL A 710 51.65 -39.03 4.61
CA VAL A 710 50.67 -39.78 5.42
C VAL A 710 51.08 -39.67 6.89
N ASP A 711 50.23 -39.03 7.67
CA ASP A 711 50.41 -38.83 9.10
C ASP A 711 49.51 -39.78 9.88
N ILE A 712 50.09 -40.52 10.82
CA ILE A 712 49.36 -41.47 11.66
C ILE A 712 48.98 -40.76 12.95
N GLN A 713 47.69 -40.47 13.11
CA GLN A 713 47.17 -39.76 14.28
C GLN A 713 47.05 -40.68 15.49
N SER A 714 46.48 -41.88 15.28
CA SER A 714 46.35 -42.87 16.33
C SER A 714 46.31 -44.29 15.78
N VAL A 715 46.86 -45.21 16.57
CA VAL A 715 46.79 -46.67 16.35
C VAL A 715 46.23 -47.27 17.62
N ALA A 716 45.01 -47.81 17.55
CA ALA A 716 44.32 -48.36 18.71
C ALA A 716 43.82 -49.77 18.42
N PRO A 717 44.01 -50.74 19.32
CA PRO A 717 43.31 -52.01 19.23
C PRO A 717 41.80 -51.79 19.35
N THR A 718 41.04 -52.40 18.44
CA THR A 718 39.57 -52.35 18.46
C THR A 718 39.05 -53.21 19.62
N ASP A 719 39.68 -54.36 19.85
CA ASP A 719 39.28 -55.30 20.89
C ASP A 719 39.76 -54.82 22.28
N GLU A 720 38.80 -54.68 23.20
CA GLU A 720 39.04 -54.26 24.59
C GLU A 720 39.97 -55.24 25.33
N ARG A 721 39.75 -56.54 25.16
CA ARG A 721 40.60 -57.58 25.74
C ARG A 721 42.08 -57.44 25.34
N THR A 722 42.36 -57.11 24.10
CA THR A 722 43.73 -56.92 23.59
C THR A 722 44.37 -55.67 24.18
N ARG A 723 43.58 -54.60 24.37
CA ARG A 723 44.01 -53.38 25.06
C ARG A 723 44.41 -53.66 26.51
N ASP A 724 43.61 -54.43 27.24
CA ASP A 724 43.90 -54.81 28.62
C ASP A 724 45.15 -55.67 28.74
N LEU A 725 45.36 -56.59 27.80
CA LEU A 725 46.57 -57.41 27.75
C LEU A 725 47.83 -56.57 27.50
N LEU A 726 47.75 -55.57 26.62
CA LEU A 726 48.84 -54.62 26.40
C LEU A 726 49.10 -53.78 27.65
N TRP A 727 48.04 -53.34 28.33
CA TRP A 727 48.18 -52.55 29.56
C TRP A 727 48.90 -53.34 30.66
N LYS A 728 48.52 -54.62 30.86
CA LYS A 728 49.23 -55.54 31.77
C LYS A 728 50.69 -55.74 31.36
N SER A 729 50.97 -55.87 30.07
CA SER A 729 52.35 -55.99 29.58
C SER A 729 53.18 -54.74 29.88
N VAL A 730 52.60 -53.54 29.76
CA VAL A 730 53.28 -52.28 30.10
C VAL A 730 53.52 -52.19 31.60
N GLN A 731 52.53 -52.57 32.42
CA GLN A 731 52.67 -52.62 33.87
C GLN A 731 53.81 -53.56 34.30
N MET A 732 53.84 -54.77 33.74
CA MET A 732 54.94 -55.72 34.00
C MET A 732 56.29 -55.18 33.52
N ALA A 733 56.34 -54.48 32.38
CA ALA A 733 57.59 -53.87 31.90
C ALA A 733 58.11 -52.80 32.87
N ILE A 734 57.22 -51.96 33.41
CA ILE A 734 57.57 -50.98 34.44
C ILE A 734 58.09 -51.70 35.68
N GLU A 735 57.35 -52.71 36.17
CA GLU A 735 57.72 -53.51 37.34
C GLU A 735 59.13 -54.13 37.20
N ILE A 736 59.42 -54.75 36.05
CA ILE A 736 60.74 -55.31 35.73
C ILE A 736 61.82 -54.22 35.72
N THR A 737 61.54 -53.04 35.16
CA THR A 737 62.54 -51.94 35.18
C THR A 737 62.79 -51.41 36.59
N THR A 738 61.76 -51.33 37.44
CA THR A 738 61.92 -50.99 38.86
C THR A 738 62.69 -52.06 39.62
N GLU A 739 62.36 -53.34 39.47
CA GLU A 739 63.11 -54.44 40.10
C GLU A 739 64.57 -54.47 39.63
N SER A 740 64.82 -54.22 38.35
CA SER A 740 66.17 -54.13 37.80
C SER A 740 66.94 -52.94 38.40
N GLN A 741 66.31 -51.78 38.56
CA GLN A 741 66.91 -50.64 39.24
C GLN A 741 67.14 -50.90 40.73
N GLU A 742 66.20 -51.55 41.43
CA GLU A 742 66.38 -51.97 42.83
C GLU A 742 67.53 -52.97 42.98
N ALA A 743 67.64 -53.96 42.09
CA ALA A 743 68.74 -54.90 42.06
C ALA A 743 70.09 -54.23 41.76
N ALA A 744 70.11 -53.23 40.87
CA ALA A 744 71.29 -52.41 40.64
C ALA A 744 71.65 -51.56 41.87
N ALA A 745 70.66 -50.98 42.57
CA ALA A 745 70.88 -50.24 43.80
C ALA A 745 71.43 -51.14 44.94
N ARG A 746 71.03 -52.42 44.99
CA ARG A 746 71.61 -53.43 45.89
C ARG A 746 73.11 -53.67 45.64
N GLN A 747 73.71 -53.20 44.53
CA GLN A 747 75.16 -53.19 44.35
C GLN A 747 75.90 -52.32 45.39
N ALA A 748 75.20 -51.47 46.15
CA ALA A 748 75.74 -50.85 47.37
C ALA A 748 76.32 -51.88 48.36
N ALA A 749 75.78 -53.10 48.41
CA ALA A 749 76.33 -54.19 49.22
C ALA A 749 77.72 -54.66 48.75
N LYS A 750 78.05 -54.50 47.45
CA LYS A 750 79.39 -54.79 46.92
C LYS A 750 80.41 -53.75 47.37
N LEU A 751 80.04 -52.46 47.41
CA LEU A 751 80.89 -51.40 47.96
C LEU A 751 81.16 -51.63 49.44
N GLU A 752 80.15 -52.09 50.19
CA GLU A 752 80.33 -52.48 51.59
C GLU A 752 81.32 -53.64 51.76
N GLN A 753 81.24 -54.65 50.87
CA GLN A 753 82.17 -55.78 50.88
C GLN A 753 83.60 -55.38 50.48
N GLU A 754 83.78 -54.48 49.52
CA GLU A 754 85.09 -53.93 49.14
C GLU A 754 85.70 -53.11 50.28
N ALA A 755 84.89 -52.31 50.98
CA ALA A 755 85.35 -51.55 52.14
C ALA A 755 85.82 -52.47 53.28
N ARG A 756 85.05 -53.54 53.57
CA ARG A 756 85.45 -54.57 54.56
C ARG A 756 86.75 -55.28 54.15
N GLY A 757 86.86 -55.71 52.89
CA GLY A 757 88.07 -56.36 52.38
C GLY A 757 89.32 -55.47 52.40
N ARG A 758 89.18 -54.16 52.15
CA ARG A 758 90.28 -53.19 52.30
C ARG A 758 90.72 -53.04 53.74
N LEU A 759 89.76 -52.94 54.67
CA LEU A 759 90.04 -52.80 56.10
C LEU A 759 90.78 -54.03 56.64
N ASP A 760 90.36 -55.23 56.27
CA ASP A 760 91.03 -56.48 56.69
C ASP A 760 92.44 -56.59 56.10
N ARG A 761 92.63 -56.22 54.83
CA ARG A 761 93.97 -56.16 54.23
C ARG A 761 94.88 -55.17 54.97
N GLN A 762 94.34 -54.02 55.37
CA GLN A 762 95.09 -53.01 56.11
C GLN A 762 95.50 -53.52 57.49
N LYS A 763 94.60 -54.19 58.21
CA LYS A 763 94.94 -54.88 59.48
C LYS A 763 96.07 -55.88 59.34
N ILE A 764 96.03 -56.72 58.30
CA ILE A 764 97.09 -57.71 58.06
C ILE A 764 98.43 -57.03 57.78
N LEU A 765 98.43 -55.95 57.00
CA LEU A 765 99.66 -55.18 56.73
C LEU A 765 100.24 -54.61 58.03
N ASP A 766 99.41 -53.98 58.86
CA ASP A 766 99.82 -53.45 60.15
C ASP A 766 100.40 -54.56 61.05
N GLU A 767 99.73 -55.73 61.11
CA GLU A 767 100.23 -56.89 61.85
C GLU A 767 101.57 -57.40 61.33
N THR A 768 101.78 -57.41 60.01
CA THR A 768 103.07 -57.81 59.43
C THR A 768 104.20 -56.82 59.73
N GLU A 769 103.92 -55.51 59.80
CA GLU A 769 104.91 -54.51 60.20
C GLU A 769 105.29 -54.66 61.68
N VAL A 770 104.30 -54.95 62.54
CA VAL A 770 104.53 -55.31 63.94
C VAL A 770 105.37 -56.59 64.05
N ALA A 771 105.12 -57.59 63.21
CA ALA A 771 105.91 -58.82 63.20
C ALA A 771 107.36 -58.59 62.75
N LYS A 772 107.59 -57.79 61.71
CA LYS A 772 108.94 -57.43 61.24
C LYS A 772 109.75 -56.67 62.30
N SER A 773 109.12 -55.72 62.98
CA SER A 773 109.78 -54.98 64.07
C SER A 773 110.10 -55.89 65.25
N LYS A 774 109.20 -56.82 65.61
CA LYS A 774 109.48 -57.87 66.61
C LYS A 774 110.65 -58.78 66.22
N SER A 775 110.73 -59.21 64.96
CA SER A 775 111.84 -60.06 64.49
C SER A 775 113.20 -59.36 64.65
N LYS A 776 113.30 -58.08 64.26
CA LYS A 776 114.53 -57.29 64.46
C LYS A 776 114.90 -57.15 65.94
N LEU A 777 113.91 -56.94 66.80
CA LEU A 777 114.13 -56.87 68.25
C LEU A 777 114.65 -58.21 68.79
N LEU A 778 114.09 -59.32 68.34
CA LEU A 778 114.54 -60.68 68.70
C LEU A 778 115.96 -60.97 68.20
N GLU A 779 116.32 -60.56 66.98
CA GLU A 779 117.70 -60.69 66.47
C GLU A 779 118.71 -59.95 67.34
N ILE A 780 118.41 -58.72 67.74
CA ILE A 780 119.28 -57.93 68.64
C ILE A 780 119.38 -58.60 70.01
N GLN A 781 118.28 -59.15 70.53
CA GLN A 781 118.27 -59.89 71.79
C GLN A 781 119.11 -61.17 71.71
N LEU A 782 118.97 -61.97 70.65
CA LEU A 782 119.75 -63.18 70.42
C LEU A 782 121.23 -62.86 70.23
N ALA A 783 121.57 -61.79 69.51
CA ALA A 783 122.95 -61.33 69.35
C ALA A 783 123.56 -60.91 70.69
N SER A 784 122.80 -60.19 71.52
CA SER A 784 123.24 -59.79 72.86
C SER A 784 123.45 -61.01 73.76
N ALA A 785 122.50 -61.95 73.78
CA ALA A 785 122.59 -63.20 74.55
C ALA A 785 123.74 -64.11 74.06
N GLY A 786 123.98 -64.16 72.74
CA GLY A 786 125.10 -64.89 72.17
C GLY A 786 126.46 -64.29 72.55
N LEU A 787 126.56 -62.96 72.58
CA LEU A 787 127.75 -62.24 73.02
C LEU A 787 128.03 -62.47 74.51
N GLU A 788 126.97 -62.49 75.32
CA GLU A 788 127.03 -62.80 76.76
C GLU A 788 127.52 -64.24 77.00
N ASN A 789 126.89 -65.24 76.38
CA ASN A 789 127.28 -66.65 76.53
C ASN A 789 128.71 -66.93 76.04
N THR A 790 129.13 -66.32 74.93
CA THR A 790 130.50 -66.47 74.42
C THR A 790 131.51 -65.73 75.30
N GLY A 791 131.14 -64.58 75.85
CA GLY A 791 131.91 -63.86 76.86
C GLY A 791 132.14 -64.71 78.11
N GLU A 792 131.07 -65.31 78.65
CA GLU A 792 131.14 -66.20 79.81
C GLU A 792 132.00 -67.43 79.55
N ALA A 793 131.74 -68.17 78.46
CA ALA A 793 132.49 -69.38 78.12
C ALA A 793 133.97 -69.08 77.88
N ARG A 794 134.29 -67.97 77.21
CA ARG A 794 135.68 -67.55 76.98
C ARG A 794 136.38 -67.15 78.27
N ALA A 795 135.71 -66.43 79.16
CA ALA A 795 136.24 -66.07 80.47
C ALA A 795 136.51 -67.33 81.33
N ALA A 796 135.57 -68.27 81.34
CA ALA A 796 135.71 -69.54 82.06
C ALA A 796 136.85 -70.41 81.51
N ALA A 797 136.96 -70.55 80.19
CA ALA A 797 138.01 -71.32 79.54
C ALA A 797 139.40 -70.71 79.73
N LEU A 798 139.54 -69.37 79.63
CA LEU A 798 140.79 -68.68 79.97
C LEU A 798 141.16 -68.90 81.43
N GLY A 799 140.19 -68.83 82.34
CA GLY A 799 140.39 -69.14 83.76
C GLY A 799 140.89 -70.57 84.00
N GLN A 800 140.29 -71.57 83.36
CA GLN A 800 140.72 -72.97 83.46
C GLN A 800 142.10 -73.22 82.83
N ALA A 801 142.39 -72.63 81.67
CA ALA A 801 143.68 -72.76 81.01
C ALA A 801 144.82 -72.18 81.87
N GLU A 802 144.59 -71.02 82.49
CA GLU A 802 145.55 -70.41 83.42
C GLU A 802 145.75 -71.29 84.67
N ALA A 803 144.67 -71.87 85.21
CA ALA A 803 144.73 -72.79 86.34
C ALA A 803 145.57 -74.05 86.02
N LEU A 804 145.29 -74.72 84.90
CA LEU A 804 146.06 -75.88 84.44
C LEU A 804 147.53 -75.54 84.15
N ARG A 805 147.81 -74.32 83.66
CA ARG A 805 149.19 -73.86 83.44
C ARG A 805 149.96 -73.80 84.76
N ILE A 806 149.32 -73.29 85.81
CA ILE A 806 149.90 -73.24 87.16
C ILE A 806 150.10 -74.66 87.72
N GLU A 807 149.11 -75.54 87.61
CA GLU A 807 149.22 -76.94 88.07
C GLU A 807 150.36 -77.69 87.38
N ASN A 808 150.48 -77.59 86.05
CA ASN A 808 151.57 -78.23 85.32
C ASN A 808 152.94 -77.67 85.73
N MET A 809 153.04 -76.37 86.00
CA MET A 809 154.27 -75.78 86.53
C MET A 809 154.62 -76.37 87.91
N ILE A 810 153.64 -76.50 88.80
CA ILE A 810 153.83 -77.12 90.13
C ILE A 810 154.26 -78.59 89.97
N ALA A 811 153.59 -79.38 89.15
CA ALA A 811 153.91 -80.80 88.94
C ALA A 811 155.33 -81.02 88.37
N VAL A 812 155.80 -80.10 87.51
CA VAL A 812 157.19 -80.12 87.02
C VAL A 812 158.17 -79.82 88.15
N GLU A 813 157.85 -78.88 89.05
CA GLU A 813 158.68 -78.61 90.23
C GLU A 813 158.69 -79.79 91.22
N GLU A 814 157.53 -80.41 91.49
CA GLU A 814 157.44 -81.62 92.32
C GLU A 814 158.23 -82.78 91.73
N SER A 815 158.14 -82.99 90.41
CA SER A 815 158.91 -84.03 89.72
C SER A 815 160.41 -83.79 89.81
N LYS A 816 160.85 -82.53 89.67
CA LYS A 816 162.26 -82.14 89.89
C LYS A 816 162.68 -82.41 91.33
N ALA A 817 161.86 -82.05 92.31
CA ALA A 817 162.12 -82.31 93.72
C ALA A 817 162.25 -83.81 94.02
N ALA A 818 161.34 -84.65 93.47
CA ALA A 818 161.38 -86.10 93.64
C ALA A 818 162.59 -86.78 92.97
N VAL A 819 163.06 -86.25 91.83
CA VAL A 819 164.31 -86.69 91.19
C VAL A 819 165.51 -86.35 92.07
N GLU A 820 165.54 -85.15 92.66
CA GLU A 820 166.59 -84.75 93.60
C GLU A 820 166.57 -85.60 94.88
N GLU A 821 165.39 -85.95 95.40
CA GLU A 821 165.22 -86.83 96.57
C GLU A 821 165.79 -88.24 96.31
N LYS A 822 165.45 -88.86 95.17
CA LYS A 822 166.02 -90.16 94.76
C LYS A 822 167.52 -90.13 94.54
N ARG A 823 168.09 -88.98 94.21
CA ARG A 823 169.53 -88.80 94.02
C ARG A 823 170.30 -88.74 95.35
N ILE A 824 169.63 -88.40 96.45
CA ILE A 824 170.22 -88.32 97.80
C ILE A 824 170.19 -89.68 98.52
N GLU A 825 169.31 -90.61 98.12
CA GLU A 825 169.23 -91.98 98.68
C GLU A 825 170.28 -92.99 98.13
N LEU A 826 171.09 -92.60 97.14
CA LEU A 826 172.22 -93.37 96.56
C LEU A 826 173.56 -92.82 97.05
#